data_AF-A0A6G0XLD9-F1
#
_entry.id   AF-A0A6G0XLD9-F1
#
_cell.length_a   1.000
_cell.length_b   1.000
_cell.length_c   1.000
_cell.angle_alpha   90.00
_cell.angle_beta   90.00
_cell.angle_gamma   90.00
#
_symmetry.space_group_name_H-M   'P 1'
#
loop_
_entity.id
_entity.type
_entity.pdbx_description
1 polymer ?
#
loop_
_entity_poly.entity_id
_entity_poly.type
_entity_poly.pdbx_seq_one_letter_code
_entity_poly.pdbx_strand_id
1 'polypeptide(L)'
;MRTFKEKLAHNILPQWEEHYINYSELKYLVKQIQRRASFIDMGESDYIVGSKTEKAHLLKTTSPTHFEQEFIAECEKVEVWYGSKLEEYNAQFDRLQKYDKPIAAHTPLTSKDDIRETQDSKGFLLEWYSIKRSYIDLYKMLRLLQNFAHVNYTGLRKILKKHKRKCGDQHENVNCALNNALHDFAFSHALPMKECILRVESYFTRTFHGNDRVLALAELDGWKDSTLNWQHFYSGLKMGAVIVLALWLVWDDVVLVWGKKSEALKLTQTKAYPFYRGMAIFIFFLWLWAGTLYTWQAARINYRYICELDPHVTPDYSQVLDDASHLSIVYFVNFILYAQIENQVLPENIPKGYFPLTFALYLIFYFTSKDWGRHRRIALVLRDIVLSPIFPVSYFHTFAANYMTSATKMNQDIAWSVCYFSTGEFLDESTSTDICANNLYLTRVAVPLITTLPLWWRFVQSLRRVYDMKSWFPGVLNALKYAFSLLVSLFGILHSFYSPVQPSNTIQIVWIVLFVMSSLYNWLWDVIMDWGLGRPQYNFLGDWHMYSRRWIYYFAIVADLILIFSWSLALIPPMDNDAFTFMGLLLCVQPFTMFLEPIRRSMWSCFAMENEHLSVWFRKESFIPLHFERKHERTDLNDAAHYAYKVAALAVAVLILCFVAVFLI
;
A
#
# COMPACT_ATOMS: atom_id res chain seq x y z
N MET A 1 -4.85 -30.74 -18.48
CA MET A 1 -3.67 -31.33 -17.79
C MET A 1 -2.48 -30.39 -18.04
N ARG A 2 -1.94 -29.70 -17.01
CA ARG A 2 -0.88 -28.68 -17.21
C ARG A 2 0.40 -29.29 -17.75
N THR A 3 1.04 -28.64 -18.73
CA THR A 3 2.35 -29.09 -19.25
C THR A 3 3.44 -28.92 -18.18
N PHE A 4 4.53 -29.69 -18.25
CA PHE A 4 5.62 -29.54 -17.28
C PHE A 4 6.24 -28.13 -17.30
N LYS A 5 6.22 -27.44 -18.45
CA LYS A 5 6.67 -26.05 -18.58
C LYS A 5 5.80 -25.12 -17.72
N GLU A 6 4.48 -25.27 -17.77
CA GLU A 6 3.55 -24.50 -16.93
C GLU A 6 3.73 -24.84 -15.45
N LYS A 7 3.97 -26.12 -15.12
CA LYS A 7 4.25 -26.52 -13.72
C LYS A 7 5.55 -25.94 -13.19
N LEU A 8 6.58 -25.84 -14.02
CA LEU A 8 7.84 -25.20 -13.67
C LEU A 8 7.62 -23.70 -13.42
N ALA A 9 6.99 -22.99 -14.37
CA ALA A 9 6.70 -21.57 -14.25
C ALA A 9 5.88 -21.20 -12.99
N HIS A 10 4.95 -22.07 -12.56
CA HIS A 10 4.17 -21.84 -11.34
C HIS A 10 4.94 -22.09 -10.03
N ASN A 11 6.00 -22.89 -10.07
CA ASN A 11 6.78 -23.27 -8.89
C ASN A 11 8.10 -22.49 -8.76
N ILE A 12 8.41 -21.63 -9.73
CA ILE A 12 9.56 -20.73 -9.67
C ILE A 12 9.32 -19.66 -8.61
N LEU A 13 10.33 -19.44 -7.78
CA LEU A 13 10.39 -18.30 -6.88
C LEU A 13 10.89 -17.09 -7.68
N PRO A 14 10.15 -15.97 -7.75
CA PRO A 14 10.56 -14.80 -8.55
C PRO A 14 11.97 -14.29 -8.19
N GLN A 15 12.36 -14.41 -6.92
CA GLN A 15 13.68 -14.00 -6.43
C GLN A 15 14.83 -14.87 -6.96
N TRP A 16 14.56 -16.10 -7.40
CA TRP A 16 15.57 -17.06 -7.84
C TRP A 16 15.38 -17.46 -9.30
N GLU A 17 14.55 -16.73 -10.05
CA GLU A 17 14.10 -17.09 -11.40
C GLU A 17 15.28 -17.37 -12.35
N GLU A 18 16.30 -16.52 -12.30
CA GLU A 18 17.52 -16.63 -13.11
C GLU A 18 18.36 -17.89 -12.82
N HIS A 19 18.25 -18.44 -11.61
CA HIS A 19 18.99 -19.63 -11.19
C HIS A 19 18.25 -20.94 -11.47
N TYR A 20 16.98 -20.89 -11.88
CA TYR A 20 16.27 -22.07 -12.35
C TYR A 20 16.74 -22.50 -13.75
N ILE A 21 16.49 -23.77 -14.06
CA ILE A 21 16.85 -24.31 -15.36
C ILE A 21 16.10 -23.63 -16.52
N ASN A 22 16.79 -23.30 -17.61
CA ASN A 22 16.15 -22.84 -18.85
C ASN A 22 15.59 -24.02 -19.65
N TYR A 23 14.51 -24.60 -19.14
CA TYR A 23 13.86 -25.77 -19.75
C TYR A 23 13.37 -25.51 -21.19
N SER A 24 13.06 -24.26 -21.53
CA SER A 24 12.64 -23.84 -22.89
C SER A 24 13.75 -24.04 -23.91
N GLU A 25 14.94 -23.55 -23.57
CA GLU A 25 16.12 -23.57 -24.42
C GLU A 25 16.62 -24.99 -24.61
N LEU A 26 16.79 -25.75 -23.53
CA LEU A 26 17.16 -27.15 -23.61
C LEU A 26 16.15 -27.97 -24.44
N LYS A 27 14.84 -27.68 -24.34
CA LYS A 27 13.81 -28.30 -25.18
C LYS A 27 13.92 -27.90 -26.64
N TYR A 28 14.34 -26.66 -26.93
CA TYR A 28 14.56 -26.19 -28.29
C TYR A 28 15.77 -26.89 -28.93
N LEU A 29 16.88 -27.03 -28.19
CA LEU A 29 18.07 -27.76 -28.63
C LEU A 29 17.76 -29.23 -28.94
N VAL A 30 16.99 -29.92 -28.09
CA VAL A 30 16.55 -31.31 -28.39
C VAL A 30 15.71 -31.39 -29.68
N LYS A 31 14.88 -30.39 -29.96
CA LYS A 31 14.11 -30.33 -31.22
C LYS A 31 15.00 -30.07 -32.43
N GLN A 32 16.06 -29.27 -32.29
CA GLN A 32 17.00 -29.04 -33.37
C GLN A 32 17.75 -30.33 -33.75
N ILE A 33 18.20 -31.09 -32.74
CA ILE A 33 18.81 -32.41 -32.95
C ILE A 33 17.84 -33.33 -33.69
N GLN A 34 16.59 -33.42 -33.23
CA GLN A 34 15.56 -34.22 -33.89
C GLN A 34 15.32 -33.83 -35.35
N ARG A 35 15.23 -32.52 -35.64
CA ARG A 35 14.99 -32.02 -37.01
C ARG A 35 16.14 -32.32 -37.96
N ARG A 36 17.37 -32.19 -37.46
CA ARG A 36 18.59 -32.54 -38.22
C ARG A 36 18.61 -34.03 -38.54
N ALA A 37 18.35 -34.89 -37.55
CA ALA A 37 18.25 -36.32 -37.76
C ALA A 37 17.19 -36.68 -38.82
N SER A 38 15.98 -36.13 -38.71
CA SER A 38 14.93 -36.37 -39.71
C SER A 38 15.25 -35.85 -41.12
N PHE A 39 16.02 -34.77 -41.23
CA PHE A 39 16.45 -34.24 -42.53
C PHE A 39 17.50 -35.13 -43.19
N ILE A 40 18.43 -35.66 -42.39
CA ILE A 40 19.44 -36.62 -42.86
C ILE A 40 18.76 -37.91 -43.33
N ASP A 41 17.76 -38.41 -42.60
CA ASP A 41 17.00 -39.61 -42.96
C ASP A 41 16.14 -39.40 -44.23
N MET A 42 15.52 -38.23 -44.42
CA MET A 42 14.79 -37.91 -45.67
C MET A 42 15.70 -37.84 -46.89
N GLY A 43 16.98 -37.49 -46.71
CA GLY A 43 17.97 -37.51 -47.79
C GLY A 43 18.35 -38.91 -48.26
N GLU A 44 17.93 -39.97 -47.58
CA GLU A 44 18.18 -41.36 -48.00
C GLU A 44 17.12 -41.91 -48.98
N SER A 45 15.93 -41.31 -49.09
CA SER A 45 14.86 -41.87 -49.95
C SER A 45 14.74 -41.27 -51.36
N ASP A 46 15.13 -40.00 -51.61
CA ASP A 46 14.69 -39.32 -52.85
C ASP A 46 15.74 -38.51 -53.67
N TYR A 47 17.05 -38.61 -53.40
CA TYR A 47 18.07 -37.96 -54.27
C TYR A 47 19.20 -38.90 -54.69
N ILE A 48 19.06 -39.43 -55.91
CA ILE A 48 20.01 -40.27 -56.64
C ILE A 48 21.28 -39.47 -57.01
N VAL A 49 22.43 -40.04 -56.66
CA VAL A 49 23.75 -39.99 -57.35
C VAL A 49 24.28 -38.59 -57.67
N GLY A 50 25.12 -38.05 -56.78
CA GLY A 50 25.91 -36.86 -57.16
C GLY A 50 26.94 -36.35 -56.16
N SER A 51 26.79 -36.52 -54.84
CA SER A 51 27.71 -35.85 -53.91
C SER A 51 27.90 -36.58 -52.58
N LYS A 52 28.74 -37.63 -52.59
CA LYS A 52 29.37 -38.14 -51.35
C LYS A 52 30.11 -37.01 -50.61
N THR A 53 30.52 -35.97 -51.34
CA THR A 53 31.26 -34.79 -50.88
C THR A 53 30.40 -33.81 -50.08
N GLU A 54 29.16 -33.53 -50.45
CA GLU A 54 28.23 -32.69 -49.66
C GLU A 54 27.76 -33.41 -48.39
N LYS A 55 27.49 -34.72 -48.47
CA LYS A 55 27.16 -35.53 -47.27
C LYS A 55 28.33 -35.47 -46.27
N ALA A 56 29.57 -35.61 -46.74
CA ALA A 56 30.78 -35.46 -45.92
C ALA A 56 31.00 -34.03 -45.39
N HIS A 57 30.58 -32.98 -46.13
CA HIS A 57 30.67 -31.59 -45.69
C HIS A 57 29.60 -31.23 -44.63
N LEU A 58 28.39 -31.77 -44.76
CA LEU A 58 27.29 -31.63 -43.79
C LEU A 58 27.58 -32.42 -42.50
N LEU A 59 28.25 -33.57 -42.60
CA LEU A 59 28.77 -34.34 -41.45
C LEU A 59 30.02 -33.70 -40.82
N LYS A 60 30.87 -32.99 -41.58
CA LYS A 60 32.04 -32.27 -41.03
C LYS A 60 31.71 -30.98 -40.28
N THR A 61 30.55 -30.38 -40.53
CA THR A 61 30.07 -29.22 -39.75
C THR A 61 29.38 -29.63 -38.44
N THR A 62 29.32 -30.94 -38.16
CA THR A 62 28.70 -31.48 -36.95
C THR A 62 29.74 -31.58 -35.83
N SER A 63 29.99 -30.48 -35.13
CA SER A 63 30.51 -30.58 -33.76
C SER A 63 29.43 -31.22 -32.89
N PRO A 64 29.70 -32.33 -32.18
CA PRO A 64 28.85 -32.78 -31.09
C PRO A 64 29.10 -31.80 -29.95
N THR A 65 28.11 -31.08 -29.41
CA THR A 65 28.22 -30.49 -28.04
C THR A 65 27.16 -29.48 -27.62
N HIS A 66 26.49 -28.70 -28.49
CA HIS A 66 25.74 -27.52 -27.96
C HIS A 66 24.67 -27.89 -26.92
N PHE A 67 23.96 -29.02 -27.06
CA PHE A 67 23.03 -29.47 -26.02
C PHE A 67 23.74 -29.99 -24.76
N GLU A 68 24.85 -30.71 -24.92
CA GLU A 68 25.62 -31.29 -23.82
C GLU A 68 26.30 -30.20 -22.98
N GLN A 69 26.93 -29.23 -23.64
CA GLN A 69 27.53 -28.03 -23.03
C GLN A 69 26.47 -27.21 -22.29
N GLU A 70 25.34 -26.92 -22.94
CA GLU A 70 24.27 -26.16 -22.31
C GLU A 70 23.64 -26.92 -21.13
N PHE A 71 23.51 -28.25 -21.25
CA PHE A 71 23.00 -29.07 -20.16
C PHE A 71 23.93 -29.06 -18.94
N ILE A 72 25.25 -29.19 -19.16
CA ILE A 72 26.24 -29.13 -18.09
C ILE A 72 26.30 -27.73 -17.48
N ALA A 73 26.30 -26.68 -18.31
CA ALA A 73 26.27 -25.28 -17.84
C ALA A 73 25.04 -25.00 -16.96
N GLU A 74 23.87 -25.52 -17.33
CA GLU A 74 22.66 -25.41 -16.53
C GLU A 74 22.74 -26.20 -15.21
N CYS A 75 23.41 -27.37 -15.20
CA CYS A 75 23.68 -28.13 -13.97
C CYS A 75 24.62 -27.36 -13.04
N GLU A 76 25.73 -26.82 -13.57
CA GLU A 76 26.71 -26.03 -12.81
C GLU A 76 26.08 -24.76 -12.23
N LYS A 77 25.25 -24.06 -13.02
CA LYS A 77 24.50 -22.89 -12.56
C LYS A 77 23.64 -23.20 -11.34
N VAL A 78 22.90 -24.31 -11.37
CA VAL A 78 22.05 -24.75 -10.25
C VAL A 78 22.90 -25.14 -9.04
N GLU A 79 24.02 -25.85 -9.25
CA GLU A 79 24.92 -26.29 -8.18
C GLU A 79 25.57 -25.10 -7.46
N VAL A 80 26.11 -24.13 -8.20
CA VAL A 80 26.75 -22.92 -7.62
C VAL A 80 25.76 -22.16 -6.75
N TRP A 81 24.54 -21.94 -7.24
CA TRP A 81 23.51 -21.25 -6.46
C TRP A 81 23.06 -22.04 -5.23
N TYR A 82 22.81 -23.34 -5.41
CA TYR A 82 22.40 -24.23 -4.32
C TYR A 82 23.47 -24.30 -3.22
N GLY A 83 24.75 -24.46 -3.59
CA GLY A 83 25.89 -24.50 -2.67
C GLY A 83 26.03 -23.19 -1.90
N SER A 84 26.01 -22.04 -2.59
CA SER A 84 26.09 -20.73 -1.95
C SER A 84 24.97 -20.50 -0.93
N LYS A 85 23.72 -20.85 -1.26
CA LYS A 85 22.60 -20.71 -0.31
C LYS A 85 22.66 -21.68 0.85
N LEU A 86 23.12 -22.91 0.61
CA LEU A 86 23.31 -23.88 1.68
C LEU A 86 24.38 -23.40 2.69
N GLU A 87 25.49 -22.85 2.22
CA GLU A 87 26.53 -22.26 3.07
C GLU A 87 26.00 -21.06 3.86
N GLU A 88 25.25 -20.16 3.21
CA GLU A 88 24.62 -19.01 3.85
C GLU A 88 23.69 -19.44 5.01
N TYR A 89 22.83 -20.44 4.77
CA TYR A 89 21.88 -20.94 5.76
C TYR A 89 22.55 -21.72 6.89
N ASN A 90 23.60 -22.50 6.60
CA ASN A 90 24.42 -23.13 7.63
C ASN A 90 25.11 -22.08 8.51
N ALA A 91 25.70 -21.04 7.92
CA ALA A 91 26.30 -19.95 8.68
C ALA A 91 25.27 -19.18 9.51
N GLN A 92 24.04 -19.02 9.00
CA GLN A 92 22.94 -18.43 9.76
C GLN A 92 22.52 -19.29 10.95
N PHE A 93 22.42 -20.62 10.76
CA PHE A 93 22.13 -21.56 11.85
C PHE A 93 23.21 -21.49 12.94
N ASP A 94 24.49 -21.52 12.56
CA ASP A 94 25.60 -21.46 13.52
C ASP A 94 25.65 -20.12 14.27
N ARG A 95 25.27 -19.00 13.61
CA ARG A 95 25.09 -17.70 14.27
C ARG A 95 23.95 -17.75 15.29
N LEU A 96 22.78 -18.25 14.92
CA LEU A 96 21.63 -18.35 15.83
C LEU A 96 21.96 -19.20 17.06
N GLN A 97 22.69 -20.31 16.89
CA GLN A 97 23.14 -21.12 18.02
C GLN A 97 24.11 -20.37 18.95
N LYS A 98 24.97 -19.49 18.42
CA LYS A 98 25.88 -18.67 19.24
C LYS A 98 25.11 -17.63 20.07
N TYR A 99 24.07 -17.02 19.49
CA TYR A 99 23.23 -16.05 20.19
C TYR A 99 22.31 -16.68 21.24
N ASP A 100 21.87 -17.93 21.03
CA ASP A 100 20.94 -18.62 21.93
C ASP A 100 21.61 -19.19 23.19
N LYS A 101 22.86 -19.68 23.09
CA LYS A 101 23.63 -20.24 24.21
C LYS A 101 23.66 -19.40 25.51
N PRO A 102 23.91 -18.08 25.47
CA PRO A 102 23.86 -17.25 26.68
C PRO A 102 22.43 -17.08 27.22
N ILE A 103 21.41 -17.06 26.37
CA ILE A 103 20.00 -16.84 26.74
C ILE A 103 19.41 -18.10 27.40
N ALA A 104 19.76 -19.28 26.90
CA ALA A 104 19.44 -20.56 27.53
C ALA A 104 20.06 -20.70 28.94
N ALA A 105 21.25 -20.13 29.17
CA ALA A 105 21.89 -20.12 30.50
C ALA A 105 21.19 -19.19 31.51
N HIS A 106 20.43 -18.19 31.02
CA HIS A 106 19.63 -17.28 31.83
C HIS A 106 18.16 -17.68 31.94
N THR A 107 17.75 -18.80 31.33
CA THR A 107 16.36 -19.29 31.43
C THR A 107 16.13 -19.85 32.83
N PRO A 108 15.34 -19.19 33.70
CA PRO A 108 15.06 -19.75 35.00
C PRO A 108 14.21 -21.02 34.81
N LEU A 109 14.67 -22.12 35.38
CA LEU A 109 13.91 -23.35 35.60
C LEU A 109 12.76 -23.08 36.58
N THR A 110 11.76 -22.31 36.18
CA THR A 110 10.57 -22.06 37.01
C THR A 110 9.32 -22.17 36.15
N SER A 111 8.34 -22.89 36.70
CA SER A 111 6.99 -23.10 36.17
C SER A 111 6.38 -21.79 35.66
N LYS A 112 5.60 -21.91 34.58
CA LYS A 112 4.91 -20.82 33.85
C LYS A 112 4.02 -19.89 34.70
N ASP A 113 3.86 -20.14 35.99
CA ASP A 113 2.84 -19.50 36.83
C ASP A 113 3.36 -18.39 37.76
N ASP A 114 4.67 -18.11 37.84
CA ASP A 114 5.20 -17.18 38.86
C ASP A 114 6.23 -16.14 38.35
N ILE A 115 6.03 -15.58 37.16
CA ILE A 115 6.86 -14.45 36.68
C ILE A 115 6.24 -13.13 37.15
N ARG A 116 6.78 -12.58 38.25
CA ARG A 116 6.59 -11.17 38.62
C ARG A 116 7.04 -10.27 37.46
N GLU A 117 6.14 -9.42 36.99
CA GLU A 117 6.36 -8.46 35.90
C GLU A 117 7.43 -7.42 36.26
N THR A 118 8.71 -7.71 35.97
CA THR A 118 9.77 -6.70 35.91
C THR A 118 10.07 -6.33 34.46
N GLN A 119 10.51 -5.09 34.23
CA GLN A 119 10.78 -4.54 32.90
C GLN A 119 11.86 -5.32 32.12
N ASP A 120 12.78 -5.99 32.82
CA ASP A 120 13.78 -6.93 32.26
C ASP A 120 13.14 -8.20 31.69
N SER A 121 12.09 -8.74 32.32
CA SER A 121 11.39 -9.94 31.81
C SER A 121 10.70 -9.67 30.47
N LYS A 122 10.19 -8.46 30.24
CA LYS A 122 9.55 -8.10 28.96
C LYS A 122 10.57 -8.02 27.81
N GLY A 123 11.76 -7.45 28.06
CA GLY A 123 12.86 -7.41 27.10
C GLY A 123 13.36 -8.82 26.75
N PHE A 124 13.58 -9.66 27.75
CA PHE A 124 13.97 -11.06 27.57
C PHE A 124 12.95 -11.88 26.77
N LEU A 125 11.65 -11.73 27.07
CA LEU A 125 10.59 -12.43 26.34
C LEU A 125 10.55 -11.99 24.86
N LEU A 126 10.70 -10.70 24.58
CA LEU A 126 10.76 -10.18 23.21
C LEU A 126 11.96 -10.76 22.43
N GLU A 127 13.13 -10.84 23.06
CA GLU A 127 14.32 -11.46 22.46
C GLU A 127 14.13 -12.96 22.22
N TRP A 128 13.54 -13.68 23.18
CA TRP A 128 13.23 -15.11 23.06
C TRP A 128 12.26 -15.40 21.91
N TYR A 129 11.18 -14.63 21.78
CA TYR A 129 10.23 -14.76 20.66
C TYR A 129 10.88 -14.41 19.31
N SER A 130 11.77 -13.41 19.28
CA SER A 130 12.52 -13.01 18.07
C SER A 130 13.46 -14.13 17.59
N ILE A 131 14.18 -14.79 18.51
CA ILE A 131 15.06 -15.92 18.19
C ILE A 131 14.23 -17.11 17.69
N LYS A 132 13.14 -17.45 18.40
CA LYS A 132 12.21 -18.51 17.97
C LYS A 132 11.72 -18.26 16.54
N ARG A 133 11.36 -17.01 16.22
CA ARG A 133 10.91 -16.65 14.88
C ARG A 133 12.00 -16.77 13.83
N SER A 134 13.23 -16.39 14.17
CA SER A 134 14.39 -16.51 13.28
C SER A 134 14.68 -17.97 12.89
N TYR A 135 14.50 -18.92 13.81
CA TYR A 135 14.57 -20.36 13.50
C TYR A 135 13.43 -20.82 12.56
N ILE A 136 12.20 -20.34 12.78
CA ILE A 136 11.06 -20.64 11.89
C ILE A 136 11.32 -20.11 10.48
N ASP A 137 11.83 -18.90 10.35
CA ASP A 137 12.11 -18.29 9.05
C ASP A 137 13.28 -19.01 8.34
N LEU A 138 14.34 -19.39 9.07
CA LEU A 138 15.42 -20.23 8.54
C LEU A 138 14.91 -21.59 8.04
N TYR A 139 14.05 -22.26 8.81
CA TYR A 139 13.44 -23.53 8.39
C TYR A 139 12.63 -23.38 7.10
N LYS A 140 11.86 -22.30 6.96
CA LYS A 140 11.14 -22.00 5.71
C LYS A 140 12.08 -21.78 4.54
N MET A 141 13.18 -21.05 4.73
CA MET A 141 14.18 -20.84 3.67
C MET A 141 14.84 -22.15 3.23
N LEU A 142 15.17 -23.03 4.17
CA LEU A 142 15.69 -24.38 3.88
C LEU A 142 14.68 -25.23 3.09
N ARG A 143 13.39 -25.18 3.43
CA ARG A 143 12.31 -25.84 2.68
C ARG A 143 12.16 -25.28 1.25
N LEU A 144 12.30 -23.97 1.07
CA LEU A 144 12.32 -23.36 -0.27
C LEU A 144 13.52 -23.85 -1.10
N LEU A 145 14.70 -23.93 -0.49
CA LEU A 145 15.91 -24.47 -1.15
C LEU A 145 15.76 -25.96 -1.51
N GLN A 146 15.12 -26.75 -0.64
CA GLN A 146 14.77 -28.14 -0.94
C GLN A 146 13.86 -28.26 -2.16
N ASN A 147 12.85 -27.40 -2.24
CA ASN A 147 11.95 -27.35 -3.41
C ASN A 147 12.69 -26.92 -4.68
N PHE A 148 13.58 -25.93 -4.58
CA PHE A 148 14.45 -25.49 -5.69
C PHE A 148 15.28 -26.67 -6.25
N ALA A 149 15.99 -27.39 -5.39
CA ALA A 149 16.77 -28.57 -5.80
C ALA A 149 15.90 -29.65 -6.46
N HIS A 150 14.74 -29.96 -5.87
CA HIS A 150 13.84 -30.98 -6.39
C HIS A 150 13.25 -30.62 -7.77
N VAL A 151 12.84 -29.37 -7.96
CA VAL A 151 12.24 -28.89 -9.21
C VAL A 151 13.28 -28.89 -10.34
N ASN A 152 14.50 -28.39 -10.07
CA ASN A 152 15.58 -28.37 -11.05
C ASN A 152 16.02 -29.79 -11.45
N TYR A 153 16.27 -30.68 -10.48
CA TYR A 153 16.58 -32.09 -10.75
C TYR A 153 15.49 -32.78 -11.58
N THR A 154 14.22 -32.58 -11.23
CA THR A 154 13.08 -33.14 -11.98
C THR A 154 13.04 -32.61 -13.42
N GLY A 155 13.38 -31.34 -13.62
CA GLY A 155 13.43 -30.74 -14.95
C GLY A 155 14.56 -31.26 -15.82
N LEU A 156 15.76 -31.39 -15.26
CA LEU A 156 16.94 -31.96 -15.93
C LEU A 156 16.70 -33.44 -16.30
N ARG A 157 16.17 -34.23 -15.39
CA ARG A 157 15.79 -35.62 -15.66
C ARG A 157 14.72 -35.74 -16.76
N LYS A 158 13.75 -34.83 -16.78
CA LYS A 158 12.71 -34.79 -17.83
C LYS A 158 13.24 -34.37 -19.19
N ILE A 159 14.25 -33.51 -19.26
CA ILE A 159 14.86 -33.17 -20.54
C ILE A 159 15.72 -34.33 -21.06
N LEU A 160 16.49 -35.00 -20.19
CA LEU A 160 17.26 -36.20 -20.58
C LEU A 160 16.34 -37.31 -21.11
N LYS A 161 15.20 -37.57 -20.45
CA LYS A 161 14.21 -38.53 -20.95
C LYS A 161 13.64 -38.12 -22.31
N LYS A 162 13.47 -36.82 -22.57
CA LYS A 162 12.99 -36.32 -23.86
C LYS A 162 14.05 -36.44 -24.94
N HIS A 163 15.31 -36.15 -24.62
CA HIS A 163 16.45 -36.33 -25.49
C HIS A 163 16.54 -37.78 -25.96
N LYS A 164 16.56 -38.75 -25.03
CA LYS A 164 16.54 -40.19 -25.35
C LYS A 164 15.38 -40.57 -26.28
N ARG A 165 14.15 -40.14 -25.95
CA ARG A 165 12.96 -40.48 -26.75
C ARG A 165 12.98 -39.86 -28.16
N LYS A 166 13.60 -38.70 -28.36
CA LYS A 166 13.52 -37.93 -29.61
C LYS A 166 14.73 -38.11 -30.52
N CYS A 167 15.90 -38.40 -29.97
CA CYS A 167 17.15 -38.51 -30.71
C CYS A 167 17.53 -39.97 -31.03
N GLY A 168 16.86 -40.97 -30.44
CA GLY A 168 17.08 -42.39 -30.73
C GLY A 168 18.39 -42.95 -30.17
N ASP A 169 18.70 -44.20 -30.53
CA ASP A 169 19.79 -44.99 -29.93
C ASP A 169 21.20 -44.46 -30.27
N GLN A 170 21.33 -43.65 -31.34
CA GLN A 170 22.60 -43.03 -31.74
C GLN A 170 23.19 -42.11 -30.66
N HIS A 171 22.36 -41.59 -29.76
CA HIS A 171 22.77 -40.70 -28.66
C HIS A 171 22.61 -41.33 -27.27
N GLU A 172 22.45 -42.65 -27.19
CA GLU A 172 22.24 -43.36 -25.91
C GLU A 172 23.46 -43.28 -24.98
N ASN A 173 24.66 -43.44 -25.52
CA ASN A 173 25.91 -43.34 -24.75
C ASN A 173 26.10 -41.94 -24.14
N VAL A 174 25.82 -40.89 -24.92
CA VAL A 174 25.84 -39.50 -24.45
C VAL A 174 24.78 -39.26 -23.38
N ASN A 175 23.56 -39.77 -23.58
CA ASN A 175 22.48 -39.63 -22.60
C ASN A 175 22.84 -40.30 -21.28
N CYS A 176 23.46 -41.49 -21.33
CA CYS A 176 23.94 -42.22 -20.17
C CYS A 176 25.05 -41.42 -19.45
N ALA A 177 26.02 -40.88 -20.19
CA ALA A 177 27.07 -40.04 -19.63
C ALA A 177 26.52 -38.79 -18.93
N LEU A 178 25.60 -38.05 -19.57
CA LEU A 178 24.95 -36.87 -18.96
C LEU A 178 24.08 -37.24 -17.75
N ASN A 179 23.41 -38.39 -17.77
CA ASN A 179 22.62 -38.85 -16.64
C ASN A 179 23.50 -39.23 -15.44
N ASN A 180 24.66 -39.84 -15.68
CA ASN A 180 25.62 -40.12 -14.62
C ASN A 180 26.20 -38.83 -14.04
N ALA A 181 26.62 -37.90 -14.91
CA ALA A 181 27.10 -36.58 -14.47
C ALA A 181 26.05 -35.82 -13.64
N LEU A 182 24.76 -35.91 -13.99
CA LEU A 182 23.67 -35.30 -13.21
C LEU A 182 23.61 -35.82 -11.75
N HIS A 183 23.95 -37.09 -11.53
CA HIS A 183 23.95 -37.71 -10.20
C HIS A 183 25.15 -37.32 -9.35
N ASP A 184 26.24 -36.85 -9.97
CA ASP A 184 27.45 -36.44 -9.24
C ASP A 184 27.29 -35.08 -8.53
N PHE A 185 26.34 -34.24 -8.96
CA PHE A 185 26.07 -32.93 -8.34
C PHE A 185 25.38 -33.04 -6.98
N ALA A 186 25.73 -32.18 -6.02
CA ALA A 186 25.19 -32.23 -4.66
C ALA A 186 23.70 -31.88 -4.58
N PHE A 187 23.21 -30.97 -5.44
CA PHE A 187 21.79 -30.60 -5.48
C PHE A 187 20.88 -31.77 -5.87
N SER A 188 21.40 -32.79 -6.58
CA SER A 188 20.60 -33.90 -7.12
C SER A 188 19.93 -34.73 -6.02
N HIS A 189 20.67 -35.02 -4.95
CA HIS A 189 20.20 -35.78 -3.79
C HIS A 189 19.80 -34.87 -2.61
N ALA A 190 20.32 -33.63 -2.60
CA ALA A 190 20.12 -32.62 -1.57
C ALA A 190 20.34 -33.15 -0.14
N LEU A 191 21.30 -34.07 0.04
CA LEU A 191 21.60 -34.71 1.33
C LEU A 191 22.07 -33.71 2.39
N PRO A 192 23.04 -32.81 2.10
CA PRO A 192 23.53 -31.86 3.10
C PRO A 192 22.45 -30.91 3.60
N MET A 193 21.56 -30.50 2.69
CA MET A 193 20.40 -29.69 3.06
C MET A 193 19.49 -30.48 4.02
N LYS A 194 19.13 -31.74 3.67
CA LYS A 194 18.23 -32.55 4.51
C LYS A 194 18.78 -32.72 5.93
N GLU A 195 20.08 -32.91 6.06
CA GLU A 195 20.75 -32.94 7.35
C GLU A 195 20.62 -31.61 8.10
N CYS A 196 20.79 -30.47 7.42
CA CYS A 196 20.58 -29.15 8.02
C CYS A 196 19.14 -28.95 8.52
N ILE A 197 18.12 -29.36 7.76
CA ILE A 197 16.71 -29.32 8.23
C ILE A 197 16.54 -30.16 9.50
N LEU A 198 17.07 -31.37 9.53
CA LEU A 198 16.97 -32.23 10.72
C LEU A 198 17.71 -31.63 11.94
N ARG A 199 18.84 -30.96 11.72
CA ARG A 199 19.55 -30.20 12.77
C ARG A 199 18.69 -29.06 13.32
N VAL A 200 18.01 -28.30 12.45
CA VAL A 200 17.08 -27.23 12.87
C VAL A 200 15.88 -27.79 13.62
N GLU A 201 15.22 -28.83 13.09
CA GLU A 201 14.06 -29.48 13.73
C GLU A 201 14.40 -30.02 15.12
N SER A 202 15.52 -30.75 15.24
CA SER A 202 15.95 -31.34 16.50
C SER A 202 16.34 -30.29 17.53
N TYR A 203 17.00 -29.21 17.10
CA TYR A 203 17.33 -28.09 17.97
C TYR A 203 16.07 -27.35 18.44
N PHE A 204 15.17 -26.99 17.52
CA PHE A 204 13.93 -26.27 17.84
C PHE A 204 13.01 -27.07 18.78
N THR A 205 12.92 -28.37 18.57
CA THR A 205 12.15 -29.30 19.42
C THR A 205 12.70 -29.36 20.85
N ARG A 206 14.03 -29.39 20.99
CA ARG A 206 14.71 -29.43 22.30
C ARG A 206 14.58 -28.10 23.06
N THR A 207 14.83 -26.98 22.37
CA THR A 207 14.93 -25.66 23.01
C THR A 207 13.56 -25.05 23.32
N PHE A 208 12.58 -25.18 22.43
CA PHE A 208 11.31 -24.44 22.56
C PHE A 208 10.10 -25.29 22.98
N HIS A 209 10.13 -26.60 22.77
CA HIS A 209 8.97 -27.49 22.97
C HIS A 209 9.23 -28.66 23.92
N GLY A 210 10.34 -28.65 24.67
CA GLY A 210 10.60 -29.67 25.71
C GLY A 210 10.63 -31.10 25.17
N ASN A 211 11.14 -31.29 23.94
CA ASN A 211 11.13 -32.54 23.18
C ASN A 211 9.79 -33.00 22.58
N ASP A 212 8.74 -32.18 22.60
CA ASP A 212 7.52 -32.47 21.82
C ASP A 212 7.72 -32.14 20.33
N ARG A 213 8.05 -33.18 19.56
CA ARG A 213 8.32 -33.06 18.12
C ARG A 213 7.07 -32.68 17.32
N VAL A 214 5.88 -33.13 17.72
CA VAL A 214 4.65 -32.90 16.93
C VAL A 214 4.29 -31.43 16.96
N LEU A 215 4.29 -30.84 18.16
CA LEU A 215 3.99 -29.42 18.34
C LEU A 215 5.08 -28.54 17.69
N ALA A 216 6.35 -28.92 17.83
CA ALA A 216 7.47 -28.21 17.23
C ALA A 216 7.40 -28.17 15.69
N LEU A 217 7.13 -29.31 15.06
CA LEU A 217 7.00 -29.38 13.59
C LEU A 217 5.76 -28.64 13.10
N ALA A 218 4.64 -28.72 13.82
CA ALA A 218 3.44 -27.96 13.49
C ALA A 218 3.74 -26.45 13.49
N GLU A 219 4.46 -25.95 14.49
CA GLU A 219 4.81 -24.53 14.54
C GLU A 219 5.83 -24.13 13.46
N LEU A 220 6.82 -24.97 13.17
CA LEU A 220 7.81 -24.75 12.11
C LEU A 220 7.18 -24.71 10.71
N ASP A 221 6.27 -25.64 10.40
CA ASP A 221 5.51 -25.68 9.16
C ASP A 221 4.48 -24.54 9.05
N GLY A 222 4.32 -23.74 10.10
CA GLY A 222 3.42 -22.60 10.13
C GLY A 222 1.96 -23.04 10.16
N TRP A 223 1.67 -24.07 10.96
CA TRP A 223 0.31 -24.53 11.22
C TRP A 223 -0.58 -23.33 11.56
N LYS A 224 -1.54 -23.08 10.68
CA LYS A 224 -2.69 -22.23 10.95
C LYS A 224 -3.80 -23.17 11.34
N ASP A 225 -4.39 -22.97 12.51
CA ASP A 225 -5.59 -23.68 12.91
C ASP A 225 -6.56 -23.71 11.73
N SER A 226 -6.95 -24.91 11.29
CA SER A 226 -7.98 -25.11 10.27
C SER A 226 -9.39 -24.88 10.84
N THR A 227 -9.48 -24.35 12.06
CA THR A 227 -10.74 -23.86 12.60
C THR A 227 -11.25 -22.79 11.65
N LEU A 228 -12.54 -22.86 11.32
CA LEU A 228 -13.20 -21.86 10.49
C LEU A 228 -12.85 -20.48 11.09
N ASN A 229 -12.12 -19.64 10.37
CA ASN A 229 -11.77 -18.30 10.84
C ASN A 229 -13.06 -17.48 10.93
N TRP A 230 -13.76 -17.60 12.07
CA TRP A 230 -15.02 -16.91 12.38
C TRP A 230 -14.90 -15.40 12.18
N GLN A 231 -13.68 -14.86 12.28
CA GLN A 231 -13.36 -13.48 11.93
C GLN A 231 -13.78 -13.11 10.51
N HIS A 232 -13.45 -13.91 9.49
CA HIS A 232 -13.82 -13.59 8.09
C HIS A 232 -15.33 -13.65 7.88
N PHE A 233 -16.01 -14.62 8.51
CA PHE A 233 -17.47 -14.72 8.47
C PHE A 233 -18.14 -13.52 9.14
N TYR A 234 -17.67 -13.14 10.34
CA TYR A 234 -18.19 -12.00 11.09
C TYR A 234 -17.95 -10.67 10.36
N SER A 235 -16.77 -10.47 9.77
CA SER A 235 -16.50 -9.30 8.92
C SER A 235 -17.43 -9.26 7.71
N GLY A 236 -17.73 -10.41 7.08
CA GLY A 236 -18.71 -10.49 5.99
C GLY A 236 -20.12 -10.13 6.44
N LEU A 237 -20.55 -10.63 7.60
CA LEU A 237 -21.86 -10.31 8.19
C LEU A 237 -21.97 -8.81 8.51
N LYS A 238 -20.96 -8.22 9.14
CA LYS A 238 -20.89 -6.78 9.42
C LYS A 238 -21.00 -5.97 8.14
N MET A 239 -20.28 -6.35 7.07
CA MET A 239 -20.35 -5.65 5.79
C MET A 239 -21.76 -5.73 5.17
N GLY A 240 -22.43 -6.87 5.28
CA GLY A 240 -23.84 -7.01 4.91
C GLY A 240 -24.76 -6.09 5.71
N ALA A 241 -24.57 -6.01 7.03
CA ALA A 241 -25.34 -5.12 7.90
C ALA A 241 -25.14 -3.64 7.53
N VAL A 242 -23.90 -3.23 7.23
CA VAL A 242 -23.59 -1.87 6.76
C VAL A 242 -24.35 -1.53 5.47
N ILE A 243 -24.38 -2.44 4.50
CA ILE A 243 -25.11 -2.22 3.24
C ILE A 243 -26.60 -2.06 3.49
N VAL A 244 -27.20 -2.92 4.31
CA VAL A 244 -28.63 -2.85 4.64
C VAL A 244 -28.97 -1.54 5.36
N LEU A 245 -28.17 -1.13 6.33
CA LEU A 245 -28.37 0.12 7.06
C LEU A 245 -28.19 1.35 6.16
N ALA A 246 -27.20 1.34 5.26
CA ALA A 246 -27.01 2.41 4.30
C ALA A 246 -28.20 2.52 3.34
N LEU A 247 -28.71 1.40 2.84
CA LEU A 247 -29.91 1.36 1.98
C LEU A 247 -31.15 1.85 2.73
N TRP A 248 -31.29 1.53 4.02
CA TRP A 248 -32.38 2.05 4.85
C TRP A 248 -32.28 3.58 4.99
N LEU A 249 -31.11 4.12 5.32
CA LEU A 249 -30.95 5.58 5.41
C LEU A 249 -31.28 6.28 4.08
N VAL A 250 -30.86 5.72 2.95
CA VAL A 250 -31.21 6.25 1.61
C VAL A 250 -32.71 6.16 1.34
N TRP A 251 -33.36 5.07 1.77
CA TRP A 251 -34.80 4.93 1.67
C TRP A 251 -35.53 6.02 2.46
N ASP A 252 -35.09 6.31 3.70
CA ASP A 252 -35.67 7.34 4.54
C ASP A 252 -35.46 8.75 3.96
N ASP A 253 -34.28 9.06 3.42
CA ASP A 253 -33.97 10.39 2.85
C ASP A 253 -34.56 10.62 1.46
N VAL A 254 -34.66 9.59 0.60
CA VAL A 254 -35.13 9.77 -0.78
C VAL A 254 -36.60 9.41 -0.95
N VAL A 255 -37.03 8.25 -0.45
CA VAL A 255 -38.37 7.70 -0.78
C VAL A 255 -39.45 8.35 0.09
N LEU A 256 -39.21 8.49 1.40
CA LEU A 256 -40.18 9.13 2.30
C LEU A 256 -40.31 10.63 2.04
N VAL A 257 -39.20 11.31 1.74
CA VAL A 257 -39.17 12.75 1.42
C VAL A 257 -39.86 13.03 0.08
N TRP A 258 -39.65 12.18 -0.93
CA TRP A 258 -40.30 12.34 -2.23
C TRP A 258 -41.82 12.10 -2.19
N GLY A 259 -42.29 11.23 -1.28
CA GLY A 259 -43.71 10.93 -1.09
C GLY A 259 -44.51 12.05 -0.41
N LYS A 260 -43.87 12.86 0.46
CA LYS A 260 -44.52 13.98 1.17
C LYS A 260 -44.31 15.30 0.39
N LYS A 261 -45.27 15.66 -0.47
CA LYS A 261 -45.31 16.97 -1.15
C LYS A 261 -45.47 18.09 -0.11
N SER A 262 -44.35 18.75 0.23
CA SER A 262 -44.25 20.12 0.79
C SER A 262 -43.81 20.30 2.26
N GLU A 263 -43.74 19.27 3.10
CA GLU A 263 -43.29 19.42 4.52
C GLU A 263 -42.28 18.35 4.98
N ALA A 264 -41.69 17.58 4.06
CA ALA A 264 -40.62 16.65 4.44
C ALA A 264 -39.32 17.40 4.70
N LEU A 265 -38.82 17.27 5.93
CA LEU A 265 -37.53 17.77 6.36
C LEU A 265 -36.42 17.15 5.50
N LYS A 266 -35.68 17.98 4.75
CA LYS A 266 -34.47 17.53 4.07
C LYS A 266 -33.38 17.39 5.13
N LEU A 267 -32.85 16.18 5.34
CA LEU A 267 -31.79 15.96 6.32
C LEU A 267 -30.58 16.88 6.08
N THR A 268 -30.30 17.19 4.82
CA THR A 268 -29.24 18.10 4.38
C THR A 268 -29.36 19.53 4.89
N GLN A 269 -30.55 19.95 5.33
CA GLN A 269 -30.82 21.29 5.88
C GLN A 269 -30.75 21.33 7.41
N THR A 270 -30.54 20.19 8.08
CA THR A 270 -30.45 20.15 9.53
C THR A 270 -29.10 20.63 10.06
N LYS A 271 -29.09 21.26 11.24
CA LYS A 271 -27.86 21.77 11.88
C LYS A 271 -26.82 20.69 12.20
N ALA A 272 -27.26 19.45 12.44
CA ALA A 272 -26.37 18.32 12.71
C ALA A 272 -25.82 17.64 11.44
N TYR A 273 -26.35 17.95 10.26
CA TYR A 273 -25.92 17.30 9.01
C TYR A 273 -24.42 17.44 8.71
N PRO A 274 -23.78 18.63 8.87
CA PRO A 274 -22.34 18.73 8.65
C PRO A 274 -21.52 17.79 9.55
N PHE A 275 -21.96 17.53 10.79
CA PHE A 275 -21.32 16.55 11.66
C PHE A 275 -21.41 15.14 11.07
N TYR A 276 -22.62 14.68 10.72
CA TYR A 276 -22.80 13.34 10.15
C TYR A 276 -22.10 13.18 8.79
N ARG A 277 -22.03 14.25 7.99
CA ARG A 277 -21.29 14.28 6.73
C ARG A 277 -19.80 14.11 6.95
N GLY A 278 -19.21 14.89 7.86
CA GLY A 278 -17.78 14.79 8.19
C GLY A 278 -17.41 13.40 8.69
N MET A 279 -18.26 12.82 9.55
CA MET A 279 -18.05 11.47 10.07
C MET A 279 -18.21 10.38 9.01
N ALA A 280 -19.15 10.53 8.07
CA ALA A 280 -19.27 9.62 6.93
C ALA A 280 -18.00 9.61 6.07
N ILE A 281 -17.45 10.80 5.78
CA ILE A 281 -16.21 10.93 5.00
C ILE A 281 -15.03 10.31 5.77
N PHE A 282 -14.93 10.53 7.07
CA PHE A 282 -13.90 9.91 7.91
C PHE A 282 -13.97 8.38 7.88
N ILE A 283 -15.16 7.79 8.09
CA ILE A 283 -15.37 6.34 8.04
C ILE A 283 -15.08 5.81 6.62
N PHE A 284 -15.45 6.56 5.59
CA PHE A 284 -15.15 6.20 4.21
C PHE A 284 -13.65 6.18 3.92
N PHE A 285 -12.86 7.12 4.47
CA PHE A 285 -11.40 7.03 4.42
C PHE A 285 -10.87 5.75 5.06
N LEU A 286 -11.46 5.26 6.16
CA LEU A 286 -11.06 4.00 6.78
C LEU A 286 -11.35 2.80 5.88
N TRP A 287 -12.51 2.78 5.19
CA TRP A 287 -12.84 1.75 4.21
C TRP A 287 -11.86 1.74 3.03
N LEU A 288 -11.60 2.93 2.47
CA LEU A 288 -10.65 3.07 1.39
C LEU A 288 -9.23 2.66 1.82
N TRP A 289 -8.83 3.02 3.04
CA TRP A 289 -7.55 2.62 3.62
C TRP A 289 -7.42 1.10 3.76
N ALA A 290 -8.46 0.42 4.24
CA ALA A 290 -8.49 -1.05 4.28
C ALA A 290 -8.36 -1.64 2.86
N GLY A 291 -9.07 -1.06 1.89
CA GLY A 291 -8.97 -1.42 0.47
C GLY A 291 -7.55 -1.25 -0.09
N THR A 292 -6.88 -0.13 0.20
CA THR A 292 -5.51 0.12 -0.26
C THR A 292 -4.49 -0.83 0.38
N LEU A 293 -4.67 -1.18 1.66
CA LEU A 293 -3.82 -2.17 2.31
C LEU A 293 -3.98 -3.55 1.65
N TYR A 294 -5.22 -3.92 1.33
CA TYR A 294 -5.51 -5.16 0.60
C TYR A 294 -4.87 -5.17 -0.80
N THR A 295 -4.99 -4.08 -1.58
CA THR A 295 -4.39 -4.00 -2.92
C THR A 295 -2.88 -4.10 -2.88
N TRP A 296 -2.21 -3.43 -1.92
CA TRP A 296 -0.77 -3.53 -1.75
C TRP A 296 -0.33 -4.95 -1.39
N GLN A 297 -1.06 -5.62 -0.49
CA GLN A 297 -0.75 -7.00 -0.12
C GLN A 297 -0.99 -7.98 -1.28
N ALA A 298 -2.08 -7.80 -2.03
CA ALA A 298 -2.39 -8.60 -3.21
C ALA A 298 -1.34 -8.42 -4.32
N ALA A 299 -0.85 -7.19 -4.51
CA ALA A 299 0.25 -6.86 -5.42
C ALA A 299 1.63 -7.25 -4.87
N ARG A 300 1.73 -7.73 -3.62
CA ARG A 300 2.98 -8.06 -2.90
C ARG A 300 3.94 -6.88 -2.72
N ILE A 301 3.40 -5.66 -2.62
CA ILE A 301 4.17 -4.46 -2.30
C ILE A 301 4.55 -4.49 -0.82
N ASN A 302 5.85 -4.34 -0.52
CA ASN A 302 6.34 -4.30 0.86
C ASN A 302 6.16 -2.90 1.49
N TYR A 303 4.91 -2.48 1.67
CA TYR A 303 4.55 -1.16 2.19
C TYR A 303 5.07 -0.91 3.61
N ARG A 304 5.14 -1.95 4.45
CA ARG A 304 5.64 -1.85 5.83
C ARG A 304 7.12 -1.44 5.84
N TYR A 305 7.92 -2.00 4.93
CA TYR A 305 9.32 -1.61 4.78
C TYR A 305 9.47 -0.17 4.25
N ILE A 306 8.72 0.20 3.20
CA ILE A 306 8.80 1.52 2.57
C ILE A 306 8.41 2.64 3.54
N CYS A 307 7.35 2.41 4.32
CA CYS A 307 6.88 3.36 5.31
C CYS A 307 7.58 3.23 6.67
N GLU A 308 8.58 2.36 6.81
CA GLU A 308 9.33 2.12 8.07
C GLU A 308 8.40 1.76 9.25
N LEU A 309 7.34 1.03 8.94
CA LEU A 309 6.33 0.58 9.88
C LEU A 309 6.73 -0.75 10.50
N ASP A 310 6.56 -0.86 11.81
CA ASP A 310 6.82 -2.10 12.54
C ASP A 310 5.74 -3.15 12.18
N PRO A 311 6.11 -4.32 11.62
CA PRO A 311 5.16 -5.34 11.23
C PRO A 311 4.40 -5.97 12.41
N HIS A 312 4.89 -5.83 13.65
CA HIS A 312 4.25 -6.37 14.85
C HIS A 312 3.14 -5.48 15.40
N VAL A 313 3.24 -4.17 15.17
CA VAL A 313 2.27 -3.17 15.66
C VAL A 313 1.31 -2.71 14.56
N THR A 314 1.73 -2.84 13.29
CA THR A 314 0.93 -2.37 12.15
C THR A 314 -0.25 -3.30 11.90
N PRO A 315 -1.49 -2.80 11.93
CA PRO A 315 -2.67 -3.63 11.68
C PRO A 315 -2.66 -4.19 10.26
N ASP A 316 -3.22 -5.39 10.12
CA ASP A 316 -3.50 -5.96 8.81
C ASP A 316 -4.78 -5.36 8.21
N TYR A 317 -4.98 -5.50 6.90
CA TYR A 317 -6.16 -4.94 6.22
C TYR A 317 -7.47 -5.45 6.83
N SER A 318 -7.50 -6.70 7.31
CA SER A 318 -8.67 -7.33 7.94
C SER A 318 -9.08 -6.63 9.25
N GLN A 319 -8.11 -6.21 10.06
CA GLN A 319 -8.38 -5.47 11.30
C GLN A 319 -8.92 -4.06 11.01
N VAL A 320 -8.37 -3.39 10.00
CA VAL A 320 -8.86 -2.07 9.58
C VAL A 320 -10.27 -2.17 8.98
N LEU A 321 -10.56 -3.24 8.24
CA LEU A 321 -11.88 -3.51 7.70
C LEU A 321 -12.91 -3.79 8.81
N ASP A 322 -12.51 -4.53 9.84
CA ASP A 322 -13.36 -4.78 11.01
C ASP A 322 -13.67 -3.48 11.78
N ASP A 323 -12.67 -2.61 11.93
CA ASP A 323 -12.83 -1.27 12.52
C ASP A 323 -13.79 -0.41 11.71
N ALA A 324 -13.58 -0.33 10.39
CA ALA A 324 -14.40 0.49 9.50
C ALA A 324 -15.86 0.02 9.50
N SER A 325 -16.09 -1.30 9.43
CA SER A 325 -17.44 -1.87 9.45
C SER A 325 -18.13 -1.71 10.80
N HIS A 326 -17.41 -1.89 11.92
CA HIS A 326 -17.96 -1.64 13.26
C HIS A 326 -18.40 -0.19 13.46
N LEU A 327 -17.52 0.76 13.12
CA LEU A 327 -17.84 2.19 13.21
C LEU A 327 -18.97 2.59 12.27
N SER A 328 -19.05 1.99 11.08
CA SER A 328 -20.15 2.22 10.13
C SER A 328 -21.50 1.79 10.69
N ILE A 329 -21.58 0.63 11.34
CA ILE A 329 -22.84 0.15 11.96
C ILE A 329 -23.31 1.13 13.03
N VAL A 330 -22.41 1.52 13.95
CA VAL A 330 -22.75 2.48 15.01
C VAL A 330 -23.17 3.83 14.42
N TYR A 331 -22.45 4.31 13.40
CA TYR A 331 -22.78 5.53 12.66
C TYR A 331 -24.18 5.48 12.05
N PHE A 332 -24.49 4.44 11.27
CA PHE A 332 -25.78 4.35 10.59
C PHE A 332 -26.93 4.19 11.58
N VAL A 333 -26.78 3.37 12.63
CA VAL A 333 -27.82 3.25 13.66
C VAL A 333 -28.06 4.60 14.34
N ASN A 334 -26.99 5.30 14.73
CA ASN A 334 -27.12 6.61 15.38
C ASN A 334 -27.77 7.65 14.44
N PHE A 335 -27.37 7.68 13.16
CA PHE A 335 -27.91 8.63 12.19
C PHE A 335 -29.36 8.33 11.81
N ILE A 336 -29.74 7.05 11.68
CA ILE A 336 -31.14 6.65 11.47
C ILE A 336 -31.98 7.07 12.67
N LEU A 337 -31.53 6.85 13.91
CA LEU A 337 -32.27 7.29 15.10
C LEU A 337 -32.48 8.81 15.12
N TYR A 338 -31.45 9.58 14.78
CA TYR A 338 -31.56 11.03 14.63
C TYR A 338 -32.58 11.42 13.54
N ALA A 339 -32.51 10.79 12.37
CA ALA A 339 -33.43 11.02 11.26
C ALA A 339 -34.89 10.71 11.63
N GLN A 340 -35.12 9.63 12.37
CA GLN A 340 -36.47 9.20 12.78
C GLN A 340 -37.09 10.15 13.81
N ILE A 341 -36.28 10.74 14.70
CA ILE A 341 -36.74 11.78 15.63
C ILE A 341 -37.08 13.07 14.87
N GLU A 342 -36.22 13.49 13.94
CA GLU A 342 -36.51 14.69 13.15
C GLU A 342 -37.73 14.54 12.22
N ASN A 343 -38.00 13.32 11.76
CA ASN A 343 -39.20 13.00 11.02
C ASN A 343 -40.45 12.83 11.90
N GLN A 344 -40.35 13.09 13.22
CA GLN A 344 -41.43 12.96 14.20
C GLN A 344 -42.06 11.56 14.27
N VAL A 345 -41.33 10.52 13.86
CA VAL A 345 -41.78 9.12 13.92
C VAL A 345 -41.60 8.55 15.33
N LEU A 346 -40.52 8.95 16.01
CA LEU A 346 -40.25 8.60 17.39
C LEU A 346 -40.59 9.76 18.33
N PRO A 347 -41.12 9.50 19.54
CA PRO A 347 -41.42 10.54 20.51
C PRO A 347 -40.14 11.25 20.96
N GLU A 348 -40.19 12.58 21.03
CA GLU A 348 -39.08 13.46 21.42
C GLU A 348 -38.88 13.45 22.95
N ASN A 349 -38.56 12.28 23.50
CA ASN A 349 -38.23 12.12 24.92
C ASN A 349 -36.77 12.52 25.20
N ILE A 350 -35.93 12.56 24.16
CA ILE A 350 -34.50 12.84 24.23
C ILE A 350 -34.21 13.96 23.23
N PRO A 351 -33.59 15.08 23.65
CA PRO A 351 -33.22 16.14 22.72
C PRO A 351 -32.34 15.61 21.58
N LYS A 352 -32.74 15.91 20.35
CA LYS A 352 -32.11 15.40 19.12
C LYS A 352 -30.60 15.63 19.00
N GLY A 353 -30.06 16.68 19.61
CA GLY A 353 -28.62 16.94 19.63
C GLY A 353 -27.78 15.94 20.44
N TYR A 354 -28.39 15.13 21.31
CA TYR A 354 -27.65 14.10 22.05
C TYR A 354 -27.18 12.94 21.16
N PHE A 355 -27.82 12.68 20.02
CA PHE A 355 -27.39 11.64 19.08
C PHE A 355 -26.01 11.92 18.47
N PRO A 356 -25.77 13.07 17.81
CA PRO A 356 -24.44 13.39 17.31
C PRO A 356 -23.40 13.50 18.44
N LEU A 357 -23.77 14.01 19.63
CA LEU A 357 -22.87 14.08 20.77
C LEU A 357 -22.45 12.69 21.28
N THR A 358 -23.40 11.77 21.47
CA THR A 358 -23.12 10.40 21.93
C THR A 358 -22.24 9.65 20.93
N PHE A 359 -22.45 9.86 19.63
CA PHE A 359 -21.58 9.30 18.60
C PHE A 359 -20.16 9.91 18.64
N ALA A 360 -20.03 11.22 18.81
CA ALA A 360 -18.73 11.88 18.96
C ALA A 360 -17.95 11.34 20.16
N LEU A 361 -18.61 11.21 21.32
CA LEU A 361 -18.01 10.65 22.53
C LEU A 361 -17.64 9.18 22.36
N TYR A 362 -18.48 8.40 21.68
CA TYR A 362 -18.18 7.01 21.36
C TYR A 362 -16.94 6.88 20.46
N LEU A 363 -16.77 7.73 19.45
CA LEU A 363 -15.57 7.72 18.61
C LEU A 363 -14.31 8.03 19.42
N ILE A 364 -14.36 9.04 20.29
CA ILE A 364 -13.25 9.38 21.18
C ILE A 364 -12.92 8.18 22.08
N PHE A 365 -13.92 7.56 22.71
CA PHE A 365 -13.73 6.36 23.52
C PHE A 365 -13.16 5.18 22.71
N TYR A 366 -13.67 4.94 21.49
CA TYR A 366 -13.24 3.84 20.63
C TYR A 366 -11.76 3.94 20.25
N PHE A 367 -11.31 5.14 19.87
CA PHE A 367 -9.90 5.35 19.53
C PHE A 367 -9.01 5.42 20.77
N THR A 368 -9.45 6.04 21.87
CA THR A 368 -8.63 6.12 23.11
C THR A 368 -8.48 4.79 23.84
N SER A 369 -9.44 3.87 23.72
CA SER A 369 -9.39 2.55 24.37
C SER A 369 -8.45 1.56 23.68
N LYS A 370 -8.07 1.80 22.42
CA LYS A 370 -7.12 0.96 21.68
C LYS A 370 -5.67 1.21 22.12
N ASP A 371 -4.81 0.19 21.98
CA ASP A 371 -3.43 0.18 22.48
C ASP A 371 -2.68 1.51 22.36
N TRP A 372 -2.24 2.04 23.51
CA TRP A 372 -1.57 3.35 23.64
C TRP A 372 -0.29 3.45 22.79
N GLY A 373 0.41 2.33 22.57
CA GLY A 373 1.63 2.28 21.74
C GLY A 373 1.39 2.67 20.27
N ARG A 374 0.24 2.31 19.71
CA ARG A 374 -0.14 2.65 18.33
C ARG A 374 -0.47 4.14 18.20
N HIS A 375 -1.19 4.68 19.19
CA HIS A 375 -1.54 6.10 19.25
C HIS A 375 -0.33 7.00 19.40
N ARG A 376 0.63 6.61 20.24
CA ARG A 376 1.89 7.34 20.41
C ARG A 376 2.63 7.51 19.09
N ARG A 377 2.71 6.48 18.26
CA ARG A 377 3.42 6.57 16.97
C ARG A 377 2.72 7.51 15.99
N ILE A 378 1.39 7.39 15.86
CA ILE A 378 0.60 8.28 14.98
C ILE A 378 0.70 9.73 15.48
N ALA A 379 0.61 9.96 16.79
CA ALA A 379 0.76 11.29 17.38
C ALA A 379 2.15 11.87 17.15
N LEU A 380 3.21 11.07 17.23
CA LEU A 380 4.58 11.50 16.91
C LEU A 380 4.71 11.88 15.43
N VAL A 381 4.15 11.07 14.51
CA VAL A 381 4.15 11.40 13.07
C VAL A 381 3.37 12.67 12.79
N LEU A 382 2.20 12.86 13.41
CA LEU A 382 1.40 14.08 13.28
C LEU A 382 2.15 15.30 13.84
N ARG A 383 2.79 15.17 15.00
CA ARG A 383 3.66 16.21 15.56
C ARG A 383 4.77 16.57 14.58
N ASP A 384 5.43 15.58 13.99
CA ASP A 384 6.56 15.78 13.06
C ASP A 384 6.10 16.43 11.75
N ILE A 385 4.87 16.13 11.29
CA ILE A 385 4.24 16.83 10.15
C ILE A 385 3.99 18.31 10.49
N VAL A 386 3.36 18.59 11.63
CA VAL A 386 3.03 19.95 12.06
C VAL A 386 4.31 20.78 12.30
N LEU A 387 5.35 20.13 12.83
CA LEU A 387 6.65 20.74 13.14
C LEU A 387 7.70 20.39 12.08
N SER A 388 7.28 20.18 10.83
CA SER A 388 8.17 19.76 9.73
C SER A 388 9.40 20.64 9.45
N PRO A 389 9.47 21.95 9.78
CA PRO A 389 10.74 22.67 9.66
C PRO A 389 11.84 22.08 10.57
N ILE A 390 11.44 21.51 11.70
CA ILE A 390 12.30 21.09 12.81
C ILE A 390 12.68 19.60 12.69
N PHE A 391 11.72 18.76 12.29
CA PHE A 391 11.91 17.31 12.23
C PHE A 391 12.22 16.81 10.81
N PRO A 392 13.01 15.72 10.66
CA PRO A 392 13.30 15.13 9.36
C PRO A 392 12.05 14.54 8.73
N VAL A 393 11.93 14.64 7.40
CA VAL A 393 10.74 14.21 6.65
C VAL A 393 10.99 12.84 6.01
N SER A 394 10.41 11.79 6.58
CA SER A 394 10.39 10.45 5.95
C SER A 394 9.31 10.35 4.86
N TYR A 395 9.38 9.28 4.06
CA TYR A 395 8.36 9.00 3.05
C TYR A 395 6.96 8.86 3.67
N PHE A 396 6.83 8.20 4.83
CA PHE A 396 5.56 8.04 5.52
C PHE A 396 4.94 9.39 5.94
N HIS A 397 5.76 10.36 6.36
CA HIS A 397 5.28 11.72 6.67
C HIS A 397 4.69 12.41 5.42
N THR A 398 5.37 12.27 4.27
CA THR A 398 4.92 12.81 2.98
C THR A 398 3.61 12.13 2.54
N PHE A 399 3.54 10.80 2.68
CA PHE A 399 2.38 10.01 2.33
C PHE A 399 1.15 10.37 3.19
N ALA A 400 1.31 10.43 4.51
CA ALA A 400 0.24 10.80 5.44
C ALA A 400 -0.26 12.23 5.19
N ALA A 401 0.64 13.20 4.98
CA ALA A 401 0.25 14.58 4.71
C ALA A 401 -0.48 14.73 3.36
N ASN A 402 -0.20 13.89 2.35
CA ASN A 402 -0.99 13.86 1.10
C ASN A 402 -2.42 13.34 1.32
N TYR A 403 -2.66 12.44 2.28
CA TYR A 403 -4.03 12.09 2.67
C TYR A 403 -4.73 13.26 3.36
N MET A 404 -4.01 14.04 4.17
CA MET A 404 -4.57 15.22 4.85
C MET A 404 -4.99 16.32 3.87
N THR A 405 -4.31 16.48 2.73
CA THR A 405 -4.72 17.47 1.70
C THR A 405 -6.01 17.09 0.98
N SER A 406 -6.36 15.81 0.95
CA SER A 406 -7.63 15.32 0.38
C SER A 406 -8.78 15.33 1.40
N ALA A 407 -8.50 15.67 2.67
CA ALA A 407 -9.48 15.70 3.76
C ALA A 407 -10.13 17.09 3.96
N THR A 408 -10.08 17.97 2.95
CA THR A 408 -10.58 19.36 3.03
C THR A 408 -12.01 19.46 3.53
N LYS A 409 -12.96 18.70 2.95
CA LYS A 409 -14.36 18.71 3.39
C LYS A 409 -14.56 18.19 4.81
N MET A 410 -13.87 17.10 5.13
CA MET A 410 -13.87 16.55 6.48
C MET A 410 -13.38 17.58 7.51
N ASN A 411 -12.32 18.34 7.20
CA ASN A 411 -11.80 19.39 8.07
C ASN A 411 -12.78 20.56 8.25
N GLN A 412 -13.54 20.94 7.20
CA GLN A 412 -14.61 21.94 7.32
C GLN A 412 -15.69 21.47 8.29
N ASP A 413 -16.11 20.21 8.15
CA ASP A 413 -17.17 19.62 8.97
C ASP A 413 -16.74 19.40 10.42
N ILE A 414 -15.48 19.04 10.65
CA ILE A 414 -14.91 18.96 12.00
C ILE A 414 -14.89 20.35 12.64
N ALA A 415 -14.47 21.40 11.92
CA ALA A 415 -14.47 22.76 12.44
C ALA A 415 -15.89 23.25 12.77
N TRP A 416 -16.87 22.94 11.92
CA TRP A 416 -18.29 23.16 12.23
C TRP A 416 -18.73 22.41 13.48
N SER A 417 -18.39 21.12 13.58
CA SER A 417 -18.77 20.26 14.71
C SER A 417 -18.21 20.78 16.04
N VAL A 418 -16.98 21.30 16.05
CA VAL A 418 -16.39 21.93 17.24
C VAL A 418 -17.20 23.14 17.67
N CYS A 419 -17.60 24.01 16.73
CA CYS A 419 -18.50 25.12 17.05
C CYS A 419 -19.83 24.62 17.59
N TYR A 420 -20.49 23.72 16.85
CA TYR A 420 -21.81 23.17 17.17
C TYR A 420 -21.91 22.59 18.59
N PHE A 421 -20.88 21.86 19.05
CA PHE A 421 -20.86 21.33 20.41
C PHE A 421 -20.41 22.35 21.46
N SER A 422 -19.46 23.25 21.13
CA SER A 422 -18.92 24.21 22.11
C SER A 422 -19.86 25.38 22.41
N THR A 423 -20.68 25.80 21.45
CA THR A 423 -21.67 26.87 21.63
C THR A 423 -22.95 26.39 22.29
N GLY A 424 -23.16 25.06 22.39
CA GLY A 424 -24.41 24.49 22.85
C GLY A 424 -25.53 24.52 21.80
N GLU A 425 -25.25 24.92 20.56
CA GLU A 425 -26.25 25.02 19.47
C GLU A 425 -26.91 23.67 19.15
N PHE A 426 -26.33 22.55 19.60
CA PHE A 426 -26.94 21.24 19.53
C PHE A 426 -28.14 21.03 20.48
N LEU A 427 -28.27 21.82 21.54
CA LEU A 427 -29.35 21.74 22.54
C LEU A 427 -30.53 22.66 22.20
N ASP A 428 -30.31 23.70 21.39
CA ASP A 428 -31.32 24.71 21.11
C ASP A 428 -32.32 24.23 20.03
N GLU A 429 -33.60 24.16 20.41
CA GLU A 429 -34.72 23.89 19.49
C GLU A 429 -35.15 25.15 18.70
N SER A 430 -34.80 26.35 19.18
CA SER A 430 -35.20 27.61 18.54
C SER A 430 -34.31 27.98 17.34
N THR A 431 -34.93 28.26 16.21
CA THR A 431 -34.30 28.66 14.93
C THR A 431 -33.56 30.00 14.97
N SER A 432 -33.58 30.72 16.08
CA SER A 432 -33.11 32.12 16.18
C SER A 432 -31.64 32.30 16.57
N THR A 433 -30.94 31.26 17.00
CA THR A 433 -29.53 31.33 17.44
C THR A 433 -28.60 30.55 16.52
N ASP A 434 -28.47 30.99 15.26
CA ASP A 434 -27.47 30.47 14.32
C ASP A 434 -26.07 31.02 14.66
N ILE A 435 -25.55 30.69 15.85
CA ILE A 435 -24.29 31.24 16.37
C ILE A 435 -23.13 30.83 15.46
N CYS A 436 -23.06 29.55 15.06
CA CYS A 436 -21.98 29.05 14.22
C CYS A 436 -22.03 29.59 12.79
N ALA A 437 -23.22 29.74 12.20
CA ALA A 437 -23.36 30.29 10.85
C ALA A 437 -23.13 31.82 10.82
N ASN A 438 -23.62 32.55 11.83
CA ASN A 438 -23.51 34.01 11.90
C ASN A 438 -22.15 34.50 12.41
N ASN A 439 -21.32 33.62 12.99
CA ASN A 439 -19.97 33.98 13.37
C ASN A 439 -19.08 34.14 12.13
N LEU A 440 -18.99 35.39 11.66
CA LEU A 440 -18.18 35.79 10.51
C LEU A 440 -16.70 35.41 10.65
N TYR A 441 -16.15 35.45 11.87
CA TYR A 441 -14.76 35.04 12.10
C TYR A 441 -14.57 33.53 11.88
N LEU A 442 -15.48 32.71 12.42
CA LEU A 442 -15.44 31.27 12.23
C LEU A 442 -15.56 30.90 10.74
N THR A 443 -16.58 31.45 10.06
CA THR A 443 -16.92 31.08 8.68
C THR A 443 -15.95 31.67 7.65
N ARG A 444 -15.48 32.92 7.82
CA ARG A 444 -14.61 33.60 6.83
C ARG A 444 -13.12 33.56 7.14
N VAL A 445 -12.71 33.17 8.34
CA VAL A 445 -11.29 33.16 8.73
C VAL A 445 -10.84 31.80 9.26
N ALA A 446 -11.48 31.28 10.31
CA ALA A 446 -11.00 30.07 10.98
C ALA A 446 -11.15 28.80 10.12
N VAL A 447 -12.35 28.52 9.58
CA VAL A 447 -12.59 27.36 8.70
C VAL A 447 -11.65 27.37 7.48
N PRO A 448 -11.50 28.48 6.75
CA PRO A 448 -10.58 28.58 5.62
C PRO A 448 -9.12 28.28 5.97
N LEU A 449 -8.62 28.83 7.07
CA LEU A 449 -7.25 28.57 7.53
C LEU A 449 -7.07 27.10 7.89
N ILE A 450 -7.98 26.50 8.66
CA ILE A 450 -7.92 25.08 9.04
C ILE A 450 -7.87 24.17 7.81
N THR A 451 -8.66 24.50 6.78
CA THR A 451 -8.70 23.69 5.54
C THR A 451 -7.45 23.79 4.68
N THR A 452 -6.70 24.88 4.79
CA THR A 452 -5.49 25.12 3.99
C THR A 452 -4.21 24.68 4.72
N LEU A 453 -4.27 24.38 6.03
CA LEU A 453 -3.14 23.88 6.82
C LEU A 453 -2.46 22.62 6.23
N PRO A 454 -3.18 21.62 5.71
CA PRO A 454 -2.52 20.47 5.08
C PRO A 454 -1.65 20.84 3.87
N LEU A 455 -2.11 21.78 3.04
CA LEU A 455 -1.34 22.30 1.91
C LEU A 455 -0.09 23.03 2.39
N TRP A 456 -0.23 23.79 3.47
CA TRP A 456 0.90 24.46 4.13
C TRP A 456 1.95 23.48 4.64
N TRP A 457 1.54 22.43 5.36
CA TRP A 457 2.49 21.42 5.86
C TRP A 457 3.22 20.73 4.71
N ARG A 458 2.53 20.42 3.60
CA ARG A 458 3.17 19.84 2.40
C ARG A 458 4.15 20.79 1.72
N PHE A 459 3.84 22.08 1.65
CA PHE A 459 4.75 23.11 1.15
C PHE A 459 6.06 23.12 1.95
N VAL A 460 5.95 23.23 3.28
CA VAL A 460 7.09 23.27 4.20
C VAL A 460 7.89 21.96 4.17
N GLN A 461 7.23 20.80 4.17
CA GLN A 461 7.88 19.49 4.03
C GLN A 461 8.70 19.38 2.75
N SER A 462 8.18 19.91 1.64
CA SER A 462 8.86 19.87 0.35
C SER A 462 10.14 20.72 0.37
N LEU A 463 10.11 21.88 1.03
CA LEU A 463 11.31 22.70 1.27
C LEU A 463 12.32 22.00 2.18
N ARG A 464 11.85 21.39 3.28
CA ARG A 464 12.71 20.63 4.20
C ARG A 464 13.46 19.52 3.46
N ARG A 465 12.78 18.82 2.57
CA ARG A 465 13.37 17.76 1.75
C ARG A 465 14.45 18.29 0.77
N VAL A 466 14.29 19.49 0.20
CA VAL A 466 15.32 20.13 -0.64
C VAL A 466 16.60 20.35 0.17
N TYR A 467 16.46 20.80 1.41
CA TYR A 467 17.59 21.02 2.30
C TYR A 467 18.28 19.73 2.70
N ASP A 468 17.51 18.73 3.16
CA ASP A 468 18.04 17.43 3.59
C ASP A 468 18.74 16.70 2.43
N MET A 469 18.18 16.75 1.21
CA MET A 469 18.76 16.08 0.04
C MET A 469 19.86 16.89 -0.64
N LYS A 470 20.06 18.16 -0.26
CA LYS A 470 20.96 19.12 -0.93
C LYS A 470 20.76 19.18 -2.46
N SER A 471 19.54 18.88 -2.92
CA SER A 471 19.15 18.84 -4.33
C SER A 471 17.88 19.64 -4.54
N TRP A 472 17.88 20.51 -5.55
CA TRP A 472 16.73 21.35 -5.88
C TRP A 472 15.60 20.55 -6.56
N PHE A 473 15.95 19.56 -7.38
CA PHE A 473 15.01 18.68 -8.07
C PHE A 473 14.86 17.34 -7.32
N PRO A 474 13.62 16.83 -7.10
CA PRO A 474 12.34 17.42 -7.48
C PRO A 474 11.72 18.37 -6.42
N GLY A 475 12.37 18.57 -5.27
CA GLY A 475 11.73 19.17 -4.10
C GLY A 475 11.21 20.60 -4.27
N VAL A 476 11.89 21.47 -5.01
CA VAL A 476 11.44 22.87 -5.24
C VAL A 476 10.17 22.90 -6.08
N LEU A 477 10.10 22.09 -7.13
CA LEU A 477 8.90 22.01 -7.98
C LEU A 477 7.71 21.48 -7.18
N ASN A 478 7.93 20.51 -6.29
CA ASN A 478 6.90 20.02 -5.39
C ASN A 478 6.43 21.11 -4.42
N ALA A 479 7.33 21.94 -3.89
CA ALA A 479 6.95 23.08 -3.05
C ALA A 479 6.09 24.08 -3.86
N LEU A 480 6.47 24.42 -5.09
CA LEU A 480 5.67 25.29 -5.95
C LEU A 480 4.27 24.74 -6.21
N LYS A 481 4.13 23.42 -6.36
CA LYS A 481 2.83 22.75 -6.53
C LYS A 481 1.86 23.07 -5.39
N TYR A 482 2.32 22.93 -4.14
CA TYR A 482 1.50 23.24 -2.97
C TYR A 482 1.31 24.74 -2.77
N ALA A 483 2.30 25.57 -3.12
CA ALA A 483 2.16 27.03 -3.06
C ALA A 483 1.07 27.56 -4.00
N PHE A 484 1.02 27.07 -5.25
CA PHE A 484 -0.06 27.41 -6.18
C PHE A 484 -1.43 26.94 -5.67
N SER A 485 -1.50 25.71 -5.15
CA SER A 485 -2.75 25.17 -4.60
C SER A 485 -3.24 25.97 -3.39
N LEU A 486 -2.30 26.44 -2.54
CA LEU A 486 -2.58 27.30 -1.40
C LEU A 486 -3.11 28.68 -1.84
N LEU A 487 -2.48 29.30 -2.84
CA LEU A 487 -2.90 30.59 -3.39
C LEU A 487 -4.32 30.52 -3.96
N VAL A 488 -4.59 29.50 -4.78
CA VAL A 488 -5.93 29.29 -5.37
C VAL A 488 -6.98 29.09 -4.27
N SER A 489 -6.65 28.32 -3.22
CA SER A 489 -7.56 28.07 -2.10
C SER A 489 -7.84 29.34 -1.30
N LEU A 490 -6.80 30.11 -0.93
CA LEU A 490 -6.98 31.36 -0.17
C LEU A 490 -7.79 32.39 -0.96
N PHE A 491 -7.53 32.53 -2.27
CA PHE A 491 -8.27 33.45 -3.13
C PHE A 491 -9.74 33.05 -3.27
N GLY A 492 -10.02 31.75 -3.44
CA GLY A 492 -11.39 31.24 -3.56
C GLY A 492 -12.23 31.44 -2.30
N ILE A 493 -11.58 31.56 -1.14
CA ILE A 493 -12.27 31.63 0.16
C ILE A 493 -12.34 33.05 0.73
N LEU A 494 -11.31 33.90 0.51
CA LEU A 494 -11.23 35.24 1.10
C LEU A 494 -11.92 36.33 0.27
N HIS A 495 -12.16 36.10 -1.03
CA HIS A 495 -12.74 37.14 -1.87
C HIS A 495 -14.28 37.17 -1.77
N SER A 496 -14.80 38.16 -1.03
CA SER A 496 -16.23 38.33 -0.67
C SER A 496 -17.18 38.64 -1.84
N PHE A 497 -16.71 38.77 -3.09
CA PHE A 497 -17.54 38.98 -4.29
C PHE A 497 -17.66 37.72 -5.17
N TYR A 498 -17.67 36.55 -4.56
CA TYR A 498 -17.90 35.30 -5.27
C TYR A 498 -19.40 35.12 -5.54
N SER A 499 -19.92 35.75 -6.60
CA SER A 499 -21.24 35.40 -7.14
C SER A 499 -21.04 34.52 -8.38
N PRO A 500 -21.23 33.19 -8.27
CA PRO A 500 -21.11 32.28 -9.42
C PRO A 500 -22.17 32.52 -10.52
N VAL A 501 -23.14 33.41 -10.27
CA VAL A 501 -24.31 33.65 -11.12
C VAL A 501 -24.10 34.84 -12.08
N GLN A 502 -23.10 35.69 -11.85
CA GLN A 502 -22.72 36.76 -12.78
C GLN A 502 -21.21 36.77 -13.03
N PRO A 503 -20.71 36.08 -14.07
CA PRO A 503 -19.29 36.05 -14.42
C PRO A 503 -18.84 37.37 -15.06
N SER A 504 -19.12 38.51 -14.42
CA SER A 504 -18.80 39.83 -14.95
C SER A 504 -17.44 40.37 -14.48
N ASN A 505 -16.80 39.72 -13.50
CA ASN A 505 -15.60 40.26 -12.85
C ASN A 505 -14.34 39.55 -13.35
N THR A 506 -13.41 40.31 -13.93
CA THR A 506 -12.07 39.87 -14.39
C THR A 506 -11.34 38.97 -13.38
N ILE A 507 -11.51 39.27 -12.10
CA ILE A 507 -10.98 38.56 -10.92
C ILE A 507 -11.42 37.09 -10.89
N GLN A 508 -12.69 36.81 -11.19
CA GLN A 508 -13.25 35.45 -11.19
C GLN A 508 -12.68 34.63 -12.35
N ILE A 509 -12.50 35.24 -13.52
CA ILE A 509 -11.88 34.59 -14.69
C ILE A 509 -10.42 34.24 -14.40
N VAL A 510 -9.66 35.17 -13.82
CA VAL A 510 -8.26 34.94 -13.42
C VAL A 510 -8.16 33.79 -12.42
N TRP A 511 -9.05 33.74 -11.43
CA TRP A 511 -9.07 32.64 -10.47
C TRP A 511 -9.37 31.29 -11.12
N ILE A 512 -10.37 31.21 -12.02
CA ILE A 512 -10.70 29.96 -12.74
C ILE A 512 -9.48 29.48 -13.53
N VAL A 513 -8.78 30.40 -14.20
CA VAL A 513 -7.55 30.06 -14.96
C VAL A 513 -6.46 29.55 -14.02
N LEU A 514 -6.17 30.23 -12.92
CA LEU A 514 -5.19 29.79 -11.92
C LEU A 514 -5.55 28.43 -11.31
N PHE A 515 -6.84 28.22 -11.05
CA PHE A 515 -7.39 26.96 -10.55
C PHE A 515 -7.19 25.80 -11.54
N VAL A 516 -7.51 26.01 -12.83
CA VAL A 516 -7.29 24.98 -13.87
C VAL A 516 -5.81 24.68 -14.02
N MET A 517 -4.95 25.70 -14.05
CA MET A 517 -3.50 25.52 -14.13
C MET A 517 -2.93 24.77 -12.92
N SER A 518 -3.37 25.11 -11.71
CA SER A 518 -2.98 24.41 -10.48
C SER A 518 -3.45 22.96 -10.48
N SER A 519 -4.67 22.69 -10.94
CA SER A 519 -5.21 21.32 -11.03
C SER A 519 -4.44 20.49 -12.05
N LEU A 520 -4.19 21.01 -13.25
CA LEU A 520 -3.39 20.33 -14.27
C LEU A 520 -1.95 20.08 -13.80
N TYR A 521 -1.36 21.02 -13.05
CA TYR A 521 -0.03 20.81 -12.47
C TYR A 521 -0.02 19.67 -11.44
N ASN A 522 -1.04 19.59 -10.58
CA ASN A 522 -1.18 18.47 -9.65
C ASN A 522 -1.36 17.13 -10.38
N TRP A 523 -2.17 17.07 -11.44
CA TRP A 523 -2.37 15.86 -12.25
C TRP A 523 -1.07 15.41 -12.93
N LEU A 524 -0.35 16.35 -13.58
CA LEU A 524 0.94 16.06 -14.18
C LEU A 524 1.94 15.52 -13.16
N TRP A 525 1.95 16.09 -11.95
CA TRP A 525 2.80 15.62 -10.87
C TRP A 525 2.45 14.19 -10.45
N ASP A 526 1.16 13.89 -10.25
CA ASP A 526 0.69 12.59 -9.83
C ASP A 526 1.10 11.51 -10.87
N VAL A 527 0.88 11.78 -12.17
CA VAL A 527 1.22 10.84 -13.26
C VAL A 527 2.74 10.67 -13.46
N ILE A 528 3.49 11.76 -13.53
CA ILE A 528 4.90 11.73 -13.94
C ILE A 528 5.81 11.42 -12.74
N MET A 529 5.63 12.14 -11.63
CA MET A 529 6.56 12.10 -10.50
C MET A 529 6.17 11.02 -9.51
N ASP A 530 4.90 11.00 -9.06
CA ASP A 530 4.49 10.09 -8.00
C ASP A 530 4.28 8.67 -8.53
N TRP A 531 3.74 8.50 -9.74
CA TRP A 531 3.54 7.16 -10.35
C TRP A 531 4.69 6.72 -11.26
N GLY A 532 5.59 7.62 -11.66
CA GLY A 532 6.73 7.28 -12.54
C GLY A 532 6.34 6.93 -13.98
N LEU A 533 5.17 7.40 -14.45
CA LEU A 533 4.66 7.15 -15.81
C LEU A 533 5.06 8.30 -16.77
N GLY A 534 4.59 8.25 -18.01
CA GLY A 534 4.79 9.32 -19.00
C GLY A 534 6.05 9.19 -19.85
N ARG A 535 6.69 8.01 -19.90
CA ARG A 535 7.89 7.77 -20.73
C ARG A 535 7.47 7.35 -22.15
N PRO A 536 7.75 8.14 -23.21
CA PRO A 536 7.30 7.81 -24.57
C PRO A 536 7.82 6.46 -25.08
N GLN A 537 9.03 6.08 -24.66
CA GLN A 537 9.68 4.82 -25.03
C GLN A 537 8.93 3.55 -24.57
N TYR A 538 8.05 3.67 -23.57
CA TYR A 538 7.23 2.58 -23.04
C TYR A 538 5.74 2.82 -23.23
N ASN A 539 5.34 3.47 -24.34
CA ASN A 539 3.95 3.84 -24.62
C ASN A 539 3.33 4.72 -23.51
N PHE A 540 4.09 5.69 -23.00
CA PHE A 540 3.70 6.58 -21.91
C PHE A 540 3.51 5.91 -20.54
N LEU A 541 3.98 4.67 -20.37
CA LEU A 541 4.03 3.95 -19.08
C LEU A 541 5.45 3.98 -18.49
N GLY A 542 5.61 3.46 -17.27
CA GLY A 542 6.91 3.16 -16.67
C GLY A 542 7.56 1.88 -17.21
N ASP A 543 8.81 1.64 -16.82
CA ASP A 543 9.65 0.51 -17.28
C ASP A 543 9.18 -0.83 -16.69
N TRP A 544 8.66 -0.78 -15.46
CA TRP A 544 8.25 -1.95 -14.67
C TRP A 544 6.89 -1.69 -14.00
N HIS A 545 6.10 -2.77 -13.89
CA HIS A 545 4.74 -2.75 -13.37
C HIS A 545 4.50 -3.97 -12.49
N MET A 546 3.94 -3.74 -11.30
CA MET A 546 3.48 -4.77 -10.38
C MET A 546 2.02 -5.16 -10.65
N TYR A 547 1.19 -4.23 -11.12
CA TYR A 547 -0.18 -4.55 -11.51
C TYR A 547 -0.22 -5.22 -12.89
N SER A 548 -0.66 -6.48 -12.93
CA SER A 548 -0.57 -7.34 -14.13
C SER A 548 -1.22 -6.78 -15.40
N ARG A 549 -2.20 -5.87 -15.29
CA ARG A 549 -2.99 -5.38 -16.43
C ARG A 549 -2.64 -3.94 -16.77
N ARG A 550 -2.04 -3.71 -17.95
CA ARG A 550 -1.62 -2.37 -18.43
C ARG A 550 -2.76 -1.35 -18.54
N TRP A 551 -3.98 -1.78 -18.89
CA TRP A 551 -5.12 -0.87 -19.04
C TRP A 551 -5.47 -0.14 -17.73
N ILE A 552 -5.14 -0.73 -16.58
CA ILE A 552 -5.39 -0.13 -15.26
C ILE A 552 -4.66 1.21 -15.11
N TYR A 553 -3.44 1.32 -15.64
CA TYR A 553 -2.65 2.55 -15.59
C TYR A 553 -3.26 3.64 -16.48
N TYR A 554 -3.66 3.31 -17.72
CA TYR A 554 -4.33 4.27 -18.60
C TYR A 554 -5.67 4.73 -18.03
N PHE A 555 -6.44 3.80 -17.46
CA PHE A 555 -7.67 4.14 -16.75
C PHE A 555 -7.39 5.09 -15.59
N ALA A 556 -6.36 4.82 -14.77
CA ALA A 556 -5.99 5.67 -13.65
C ALA A 556 -5.57 7.08 -14.09
N ILE A 557 -4.81 7.21 -15.19
CA ILE A 557 -4.43 8.53 -15.76
C ILE A 557 -5.67 9.36 -16.12
N VAL A 558 -6.63 8.75 -16.81
CA VAL A 558 -7.88 9.43 -17.23
C VAL A 558 -8.78 9.70 -16.03
N ALA A 559 -8.93 8.72 -15.13
CA ALA A 559 -9.74 8.87 -13.92
C ALA A 559 -9.20 9.97 -13.01
N ASP A 560 -7.88 10.06 -12.82
CA ASP A 560 -7.27 11.12 -12.01
C ASP A 560 -7.50 12.51 -12.64
N LEU A 561 -7.38 12.64 -13.97
CA LEU A 561 -7.67 13.90 -14.67
C LEU A 561 -9.12 14.37 -14.46
N ILE A 562 -10.08 13.45 -14.42
CA ILE A 562 -11.48 13.79 -14.19
C ILE A 562 -11.70 14.15 -12.72
N LEU A 563 -11.19 13.30 -11.82
CA LEU A 563 -11.42 13.42 -10.38
C LEU A 563 -10.64 14.59 -9.76
N ILE A 564 -9.57 15.08 -10.39
CA ILE A 564 -8.79 16.21 -9.86
C ILE A 564 -9.57 17.53 -9.86
N PHE A 565 -10.70 17.61 -10.54
CA PHE A 565 -11.58 18.77 -10.40
C PHE A 565 -12.53 18.66 -9.20
N SER A 566 -12.59 17.50 -8.52
CA SER A 566 -13.50 17.27 -7.38
C SER A 566 -13.16 18.09 -6.13
N TRP A 567 -11.89 18.44 -5.90
CA TRP A 567 -11.52 19.30 -4.76
C TRP A 567 -12.07 20.74 -4.89
N SER A 568 -12.42 21.19 -6.10
CA SER A 568 -13.02 22.52 -6.31
C SER A 568 -14.47 22.59 -5.88
N LEU A 569 -15.19 21.47 -6.01
CA LEU A 569 -16.55 21.29 -5.50
C LEU A 569 -16.59 21.48 -3.98
N ALA A 570 -15.42 21.31 -3.33
CA ALA A 570 -15.30 21.58 -1.92
C ALA A 570 -15.32 23.08 -1.55
N LEU A 571 -15.00 23.96 -2.50
CA LEU A 571 -14.87 25.39 -2.27
C LEU A 571 -16.16 26.17 -2.57
N ILE A 572 -17.15 25.53 -3.21
CA ILE A 572 -18.41 26.18 -3.59
C ILE A 572 -19.33 26.28 -2.37
N PRO A 573 -19.72 27.49 -1.92
CA PRO A 573 -20.69 27.65 -0.85
C PRO A 573 -22.10 27.24 -1.32
N PRO A 574 -22.94 26.67 -0.44
CA PRO A 574 -24.35 26.45 -0.75
C PRO A 574 -25.05 27.80 -0.93
N MET A 575 -25.72 27.98 -2.06
CA MET A 575 -26.48 29.19 -2.39
C MET A 575 -27.98 28.89 -2.26
N ASP A 576 -28.73 29.80 -1.68
CA ASP A 576 -30.18 29.66 -1.39
C ASP A 576 -31.11 29.77 -2.62
N ASN A 577 -30.59 29.69 -3.85
CA ASN A 577 -31.39 29.95 -5.04
C ASN A 577 -31.81 28.65 -5.74
N ASP A 578 -33.10 28.34 -5.64
CA ASP A 578 -33.87 27.25 -6.28
C ASP A 578 -33.87 27.25 -7.84
N ALA A 579 -32.91 27.89 -8.50
CA ALA A 579 -32.85 27.91 -9.95
C ALA A 579 -32.16 26.63 -10.48
N PHE A 580 -32.76 26.04 -11.52
CA PHE A 580 -32.29 24.89 -12.32
C PHE A 580 -31.02 25.22 -13.14
N THR A 581 -30.03 25.83 -12.50
CA THR A 581 -28.74 26.23 -13.06
C THR A 581 -27.75 25.08 -12.86
N PHE A 582 -26.70 24.97 -13.68
CA PHE A 582 -25.61 24.00 -13.52
C PHE A 582 -25.07 23.91 -12.08
N MET A 583 -25.06 25.02 -11.34
CA MET A 583 -24.68 25.07 -9.92
C MET A 583 -25.70 24.44 -8.97
N GLY A 584 -27.00 24.53 -9.26
CA GLY A 584 -28.05 23.83 -8.50
C GLY A 584 -27.98 22.31 -8.68
N LEU A 585 -27.67 21.85 -9.90
CA LEU A 585 -27.34 20.43 -10.15
C LEU A 585 -26.11 20.02 -9.34
N LEU A 586 -25.04 20.83 -9.36
CA LEU A 586 -23.80 20.57 -8.64
C LEU A 586 -24.00 20.46 -7.11
N LEU A 587 -24.88 21.29 -6.55
CA LEU A 587 -25.31 21.24 -5.15
C LEU A 587 -26.12 19.97 -4.85
N CYS A 588 -26.99 19.54 -5.77
CA CYS A 588 -27.75 18.30 -5.64
C CYS A 588 -26.85 17.05 -5.67
N VAL A 589 -25.80 17.03 -6.50
CA VAL A 589 -24.80 15.94 -6.52
C VAL A 589 -23.68 16.12 -5.48
N GLN A 590 -23.63 17.22 -4.73
CA GLN A 590 -22.59 17.48 -3.73
C GLN A 590 -22.37 16.32 -2.72
N PRO A 591 -23.44 15.65 -2.20
CA PRO A 591 -23.28 14.49 -1.32
C PRO A 591 -22.57 13.31 -1.99
N PHE A 592 -22.61 13.18 -3.31
CA PHE A 592 -21.87 12.14 -4.03
C PHE A 592 -20.46 12.60 -4.38
N THR A 593 -20.30 13.86 -4.79
CA THR A 593 -19.02 14.38 -5.26
C THR A 593 -17.99 14.52 -4.15
N MET A 594 -18.42 14.65 -2.88
CA MET A 594 -17.51 14.71 -1.73
C MET A 594 -16.71 13.42 -1.48
N PHE A 595 -17.18 12.28 -2.01
CA PHE A 595 -16.46 11.01 -1.91
C PHE A 595 -15.43 10.80 -3.03
N LEU A 596 -15.46 11.63 -4.07
CA LEU A 596 -14.58 11.49 -5.24
C LEU A 596 -13.11 11.79 -4.92
N GLU A 597 -12.83 12.83 -4.13
CA GLU A 597 -11.45 13.18 -3.75
C GLU A 597 -10.79 12.10 -2.86
N PRO A 598 -11.47 11.53 -1.84
CA PRO A 598 -10.97 10.35 -1.13
C PRO A 598 -10.67 9.17 -2.06
N ILE A 599 -11.58 8.83 -2.99
CA ILE A 599 -11.36 7.73 -3.97
C ILE A 599 -10.12 8.00 -4.81
N ARG A 600 -9.98 9.23 -5.34
CA ARG A 600 -8.84 9.65 -6.14
C ARG A 600 -7.53 9.50 -5.37
N ARG A 601 -7.49 9.95 -4.11
CA ARG A 601 -6.29 9.84 -3.25
C ARG A 601 -5.93 8.39 -2.93
N SER A 602 -6.91 7.54 -2.69
CA SER A 602 -6.67 6.10 -2.46
C SER A 602 -6.18 5.40 -3.72
N MET A 603 -6.69 5.76 -4.90
CA MET A 603 -6.15 5.32 -6.18
C MET A 603 -4.70 5.79 -6.36
N TRP A 604 -4.42 7.08 -6.15
CA TRP A 604 -3.07 7.65 -6.19
C TRP A 604 -2.10 6.87 -5.30
N SER A 605 -2.55 6.48 -4.10
CA SER A 605 -1.70 5.75 -3.14
C SER A 605 -1.28 4.36 -3.62
N CYS A 606 -2.08 3.70 -4.46
CA CYS A 606 -1.75 2.40 -5.03
C CYS A 606 -0.56 2.47 -5.99
N PHE A 607 -0.52 3.49 -6.85
CA PHE A 607 0.54 3.69 -7.83
C PHE A 607 1.75 4.40 -7.24
N ALA A 608 1.56 5.35 -6.31
CA ALA A 608 2.65 6.01 -5.61
C ALA A 608 3.49 5.03 -4.78
N MET A 609 2.83 4.08 -4.10
CA MET A 609 3.53 3.04 -3.34
C MET A 609 4.23 2.02 -4.24
N GLU A 610 3.66 1.69 -5.39
CA GLU A 610 4.31 0.84 -6.39
C GLU A 610 5.58 1.50 -6.93
N ASN A 611 5.50 2.76 -7.36
CA ASN A 611 6.66 3.48 -7.89
C ASN A 611 7.80 3.56 -6.85
N GLU A 612 7.46 3.81 -5.59
CA GLU A 612 8.46 3.83 -4.51
C GLU A 612 8.97 2.45 -4.15
N HIS A 613 8.15 1.40 -4.27
CA HIS A 613 8.63 0.02 -4.15
C HIS A 613 9.69 -0.30 -5.20
N LEU A 614 9.41 0.06 -6.46
CA LEU A 614 10.33 -0.14 -7.58
C LEU A 614 11.60 0.72 -7.40
N SER A 615 11.47 2.00 -7.01
CA SER A 615 12.61 2.90 -6.79
C SER A 615 13.57 2.39 -5.70
N VAL A 616 13.01 1.86 -4.61
CA VAL A 616 13.76 1.29 -3.49
C VAL A 616 14.39 -0.04 -3.86
N TRP A 617 13.72 -0.85 -4.68
CA TRP A 617 14.24 -2.14 -5.14
C TRP A 617 15.49 -1.96 -6.02
N PHE A 618 15.47 -1.01 -6.96
CA PHE A 618 16.68 -0.65 -7.74
C PHE A 618 17.82 -0.11 -6.85
N ARG A 619 17.50 0.55 -5.74
CA ARG A 619 18.50 0.97 -4.76
C ARG A 619 19.06 -0.22 -3.96
N LYS A 620 18.25 -1.25 -3.68
CA LYS A 620 18.64 -2.45 -2.92
C LYS A 620 19.61 -3.38 -3.65
N GLU A 621 19.64 -3.37 -4.99
CA GLU A 621 20.68 -4.09 -5.75
C GLU A 621 22.11 -3.58 -5.43
N SER A 622 22.24 -2.40 -4.81
CA SER A 622 23.53 -1.84 -4.39
C SER A 622 23.89 -2.00 -2.91
N PHE A 623 22.94 -2.25 -2.00
CA PHE A 623 23.20 -2.55 -0.58
C PHE A 623 21.93 -2.96 0.18
N ILE A 624 21.96 -4.07 0.91
CA ILE A 624 20.90 -4.48 1.86
C ILE A 624 21.45 -4.30 3.28
N PRO A 625 21.14 -3.20 3.99
CA PRO A 625 21.45 -3.13 5.41
C PRO A 625 20.49 -4.03 6.18
N LEU A 626 21.04 -4.79 7.11
CA LEU A 626 20.27 -5.47 8.15
C LEU A 626 19.43 -4.44 8.91
N HIS A 627 18.29 -4.87 9.45
CA HIS A 627 17.40 -4.08 10.31
C HIS A 627 18.09 -3.48 11.55
N PHE A 628 19.34 -3.88 11.81
CA PHE A 628 20.19 -3.41 12.90
C PHE A 628 21.17 -2.28 12.53
N GLU A 629 21.31 -1.91 11.26
CA GLU A 629 22.43 -1.04 10.84
C GLU A 629 22.10 0.44 10.67
N ARG A 630 20.83 0.86 10.79
CA ARG A 630 20.52 2.28 10.68
C ARG A 630 20.71 2.98 12.02
N LYS A 631 21.93 3.44 12.30
CA LYS A 631 22.15 4.49 13.31
C LYS A 631 21.33 5.72 12.89
N HIS A 632 20.42 6.17 13.75
CA HIS A 632 19.85 7.50 13.62
C HIS A 632 21.00 8.50 13.70
N GLU A 633 21.40 9.11 12.59
CA GLU A 633 22.21 10.32 12.64
C GLU A 633 21.41 11.37 13.42
N ARG A 634 21.90 11.75 14.60
CA ARG A 634 21.38 12.91 15.31
C ARG A 634 21.77 14.13 14.49
N THR A 635 20.80 14.70 13.78
CA THR A 635 20.92 16.05 13.24
C THR A 635 21.17 17.03 14.41
N ASP A 636 22.24 17.81 14.32
CA ASP A 636 22.55 18.85 15.30
C ASP A 636 21.38 19.85 15.39
N LEU A 637 20.81 19.99 16.59
CA LEU A 637 19.62 20.79 16.86
C LEU A 637 19.81 22.28 16.50
N ASN A 638 21.05 22.78 16.56
CA ASN A 638 21.38 24.17 16.24
C ASN A 638 21.27 24.47 14.73
N ASP A 639 21.69 23.53 13.87
CA ASP A 639 21.57 23.67 12.42
C ASP A 639 20.10 23.55 11.96
N ALA A 640 19.34 22.67 12.60
CA ALA A 640 17.91 22.54 12.36
C ALA A 640 17.13 23.82 12.73
N ALA A 641 17.48 24.47 13.84
CA ALA A 641 16.85 25.73 14.27
C ALA A 641 17.16 26.90 13.31
N HIS A 642 18.41 27.04 12.87
CA HIS A 642 18.80 28.08 11.92
C HIS A 642 18.15 27.90 10.54
N TYR A 643 18.04 26.65 10.08
CA TYR A 643 17.29 26.32 8.87
C TYR A 643 15.79 26.59 9.01
N ALA A 644 15.19 26.18 10.14
CA ALA A 644 13.77 26.43 10.43
C ALA A 644 13.43 27.93 10.38
N TYR A 645 14.33 28.80 10.86
CA TYR A 645 14.16 30.25 10.73
C TYR A 645 14.13 30.74 9.28
N LYS A 646 15.05 30.24 8.43
CA LYS A 646 15.08 30.59 6.99
C LYS A 646 13.83 30.11 6.25
N VAL A 647 13.38 28.89 6.53
CA VAL A 647 12.13 28.36 5.96
C VAL A 647 10.95 29.17 6.47
N ALA A 648 10.88 29.49 7.77
CA ALA A 648 9.83 30.32 8.34
C ALA A 648 9.78 31.72 7.70
N ALA A 649 10.94 32.35 7.44
CA ALA A 649 11.01 33.64 6.75
C ALA A 649 10.52 33.55 5.29
N LEU A 650 10.94 32.52 4.54
CA LEU A 650 10.46 32.27 3.17
C LEU A 650 8.94 31.97 3.16
N ALA A 651 8.49 31.18 4.12
CA ALA A 651 7.09 30.86 4.37
C ALA A 651 6.26 32.12 4.62
N VAL A 652 6.71 32.99 5.53
CA VAL A 652 6.06 34.28 5.82
C VAL A 652 6.06 35.17 4.57
N ALA A 653 7.15 35.21 3.80
CA ALA A 653 7.18 35.95 2.53
C ALA A 653 6.16 35.41 1.52
N VAL A 654 6.02 34.09 1.38
CA VAL A 654 5.01 33.47 0.50
C VAL A 654 3.59 33.76 1.01
N LEU A 655 3.34 33.70 2.31
CA LEU A 655 2.04 34.06 2.90
C LEU A 655 1.72 35.54 2.69
N ILE A 656 2.70 36.43 2.86
CA ILE A 656 2.55 37.87 2.58
C ILE A 656 2.28 38.09 1.09
N LEU A 657 2.99 37.41 0.19
CA LEU A 657 2.73 37.49 -1.26
C LEU A 657 1.34 36.95 -1.63
N CYS A 658 0.91 35.85 -1.02
CA CYS A 658 -0.46 35.32 -1.21
C CYS A 658 -1.50 36.32 -0.68
N PHE A 659 -1.27 36.89 0.50
CA PHE A 659 -2.14 37.90 1.10
C PHE A 659 -2.22 39.14 0.19
N VAL A 660 -1.08 39.70 -0.20
CA VAL A 660 -0.99 40.84 -1.11
C VAL A 660 -1.66 40.55 -2.46
N ALA A 661 -1.49 39.35 -3.03
CA ALA A 661 -2.17 38.96 -4.27
C ALA A 661 -3.70 38.81 -4.12
N VAL A 662 -4.18 38.46 -2.92
CA VAL A 662 -5.62 38.37 -2.60
C VAL A 662 -6.25 39.74 -2.34
N PHE A 663 -5.46 40.74 -1.90
CA PHE A 663 -5.96 42.07 -1.51
C PHE A 663 -5.63 43.20 -2.50
N LEU A 664 -4.67 43.03 -3.42
CA LEU A 664 -4.37 43.99 -4.50
C LEU A 664 -5.13 43.71 -5.80
N ILE A 665 -5.73 42.53 -5.94
CA ILE A 665 -6.62 42.12 -7.04
C ILE A 665 -8.03 42.13 -6.50
#